data_AF-A0A2D9RD84-F1
#
_entry.id   AF-A0A2D9RD84-F1
#
_cell.length_a   1.000
_cell.length_b   1.000
_cell.length_c   1.000
_cell.angle_alpha   90.00
_cell.angle_beta   90.00
_cell.angle_gamma   90.00
#
_symmetry.space_group_name_H-M   'P 1'
#
loop_
_entity.id
_entity.type
_entity.pdbx_description
1 polymer ?
#
loop_
_entity_poly.entity_id
_entity_poly.type
_entity_poly.pdbx_seq_one_letter_code
_entity_poly.pdbx_strand_id
1 'polypeptide(L)'
;MSTLIRESKNQSGSDPKEESNLSEEKVTGRAIVTYGRSLISLVIARSLHEHGVEVIGADDVGMTVLSFSKHVSDTFIHASFETDEEQALDDFEEAVRKYAPSDSRPYVLIPAFRDARLFAKYRDRFEPLIQISAPDISSIDLIDPKHVFADFAAEHGLEIPETQIITPSRYSEDDIKDVTFPRIIKPSDGVGGRGVEKLDSQEDLEAYLNEADHDAPYLLQELIDGEDYCVSVIADHGELAGAVAYRNLKQFPNKSGAGAIRETIDETPFLESTRKLLKLSKWNGVAEIDFRWNGDPNTPPKLIEVNPRYWAGLFHSTASGVDFPWLAFCLAAGRNLEEVRSDSVNVGFQSKTPAAWILSIAEEIAASDTHLQKSGDAWEKMKEYASKGEILKATNKLLNSAGHSLAAPSMLAKIQQEVSEHDDLPSEFSSDDDPAVGLGVLFALSSLKRHGTLPPELKFEAPKKEKDEDGTPASLARPKKHYRKRPIIGITKPDKGDYLSYAAMKFAVWLAGGDPIKITSRAPRDPHSIDGLLFGGGSDVYPERYQGKVKAGYQYDRVRDDMEASWAKAALEHNIPVLGVCRGMQMLNVLQGGTLSPDLSAYDDITYPTSFLHRMFFRKTISIEPNSWLSRTTGRKLLSVNSIHTQAVSQLGSGFKPAAREINGLIQSIEHETAPFMVGIQFHPEFLLYKGFARRIFRNFVMSAADCARTRLEN
;
A
#
# COMPACT_ATOMS: atom_id res chain seq x y z
N MET A 1 -38.37 -71.28 -29.01
CA MET A 1 -38.41 -71.11 -27.54
C MET A 1 -37.54 -69.89 -27.23
N SER A 2 -38.01 -68.75 -26.70
CA SER A 2 -38.75 -68.51 -25.43
C SER A 2 -37.86 -68.80 -24.21
N THR A 3 -37.61 -67.92 -23.23
CA THR A 3 -38.24 -66.64 -22.78
C THR A 3 -37.13 -65.83 -22.04
N LEU A 4 -36.86 -64.54 -22.28
CA LEU A 4 -37.47 -63.29 -21.76
C LEU A 4 -37.38 -63.07 -20.21
N ILE A 5 -37.17 -61.81 -19.76
CA ILE A 5 -37.22 -61.25 -18.37
C ILE A 5 -35.92 -61.37 -17.52
N ARG A 6 -35.47 -60.42 -16.66
CA ARG A 6 -35.53 -58.92 -16.61
C ARG A 6 -34.59 -58.35 -15.51
N GLU A 7 -34.18 -57.10 -15.68
CA GLU A 7 -33.45 -56.13 -14.81
C GLU A 7 -33.45 -56.28 -13.27
N SER A 8 -32.32 -55.89 -12.63
CA SER A 8 -32.32 -55.04 -11.42
C SER A 8 -31.03 -54.18 -11.31
N LYS A 9 -31.11 -53.03 -10.63
CA LYS A 9 -29.97 -52.14 -10.29
C LYS A 9 -29.76 -52.15 -8.77
N ASN A 10 -28.51 -51.98 -8.30
CA ASN A 10 -28.16 -50.82 -7.47
C ASN A 10 -26.65 -50.64 -7.22
N GLN A 11 -26.28 -49.47 -6.69
CA GLN A 11 -24.91 -48.99 -6.47
C GLN A 11 -24.39 -49.34 -5.06
N SER A 12 -23.06 -49.42 -4.89
CA SER A 12 -22.25 -48.56 -4.00
C SER A 12 -20.88 -49.18 -3.71
N GLY A 13 -19.90 -48.37 -3.31
CA GLY A 13 -18.54 -48.81 -2.91
C GLY A 13 -17.43 -48.29 -3.82
N SER A 14 -16.93 -47.10 -3.51
CA SER A 14 -15.71 -46.51 -4.08
C SER A 14 -14.53 -46.68 -3.13
N ASP A 15 -13.32 -46.83 -3.64
CA ASP A 15 -12.08 -46.62 -2.88
C ASP A 15 -11.02 -45.94 -3.78
N PRO A 16 -10.18 -45.00 -3.28
CA PRO A 16 -9.46 -44.06 -4.15
C PRO A 16 -7.97 -44.38 -4.35
N LYS A 17 -7.42 -43.98 -5.50
CA LYS A 17 -6.02 -43.51 -5.67
C LYS A 17 -5.72 -42.99 -7.08
N GLU A 18 -5.82 -41.68 -7.27
CA GLU A 18 -4.96 -40.95 -8.19
C GLU A 18 -4.43 -39.73 -7.43
N GLU A 19 -3.11 -39.58 -7.39
CA GLU A 19 -2.45 -38.47 -6.69
C GLU A 19 -2.42 -37.27 -7.63
N SER A 20 -3.11 -36.19 -7.23
CA SER A 20 -3.19 -34.97 -8.03
C SER A 20 -1.84 -34.26 -8.06
N ASN A 21 -1.10 -34.41 -9.16
CA ASN A 21 0.02 -33.53 -9.49
C ASN A 21 -0.53 -32.10 -9.65
N LEU A 22 -0.39 -31.28 -8.60
CA LEU A 22 -0.55 -29.84 -8.69
C LEU A 22 0.55 -29.32 -9.62
N SER A 23 0.15 -28.90 -10.82
CA SER A 23 1.04 -28.36 -11.83
C SER A 23 1.75 -27.10 -11.33
N GLU A 24 3.03 -26.96 -11.65
CA GLU A 24 3.74 -25.70 -11.51
C GLU A 24 2.98 -24.60 -12.29
N GLU A 25 2.57 -23.53 -11.61
CA GLU A 25 1.86 -22.42 -12.25
C GLU A 25 2.78 -21.76 -13.28
N LYS A 26 2.39 -21.87 -14.55
CA LYS A 26 3.25 -21.49 -15.69
C LYS A 26 3.25 -19.98 -15.87
N VAL A 27 4.11 -19.31 -15.11
CA VAL A 27 4.29 -17.86 -15.08
C VAL A 27 4.25 -17.25 -16.49
N THR A 28 3.26 -16.40 -16.73
CA THR A 28 2.84 -15.96 -18.07
C THR A 28 3.59 -14.73 -18.57
N GLY A 29 4.40 -14.12 -17.70
CA GLY A 29 5.16 -12.89 -17.93
C GLY A 29 5.83 -12.38 -16.66
N ARG A 30 6.50 -11.23 -16.73
CA ARG A 30 7.02 -10.48 -15.57
C ARG A 30 6.75 -8.99 -15.76
N ALA A 31 6.37 -8.30 -14.70
CA ALA A 31 6.10 -6.85 -14.73
C ALA A 31 6.91 -6.12 -13.63
N ILE A 32 7.46 -4.95 -13.97
CA ILE A 32 7.80 -3.92 -12.97
C ILE A 32 6.63 -2.96 -12.89
N VAL A 33 6.01 -2.83 -11.72
CA VAL A 33 4.93 -1.88 -11.45
C VAL A 33 5.46 -0.77 -10.56
N THR A 34 5.37 0.47 -11.03
CA THR A 34 5.94 1.63 -10.34
C THR A 34 4.99 2.21 -9.28
N TYR A 35 5.46 3.29 -8.63
CA TYR A 35 4.69 4.09 -7.68
C TYR A 35 3.99 3.25 -6.59
N GLY A 36 4.68 2.20 -6.13
CA GLY A 36 4.12 1.12 -5.32
C GLY A 36 3.51 1.52 -3.96
N ARG A 37 3.60 2.79 -3.56
CA ARG A 37 2.83 3.39 -2.46
C ARG A 37 1.33 3.48 -2.71
N SER A 38 0.89 3.45 -3.98
CA SER A 38 -0.51 3.69 -4.36
C SER A 38 -1.39 2.44 -4.28
N LEU A 39 -2.69 2.66 -4.07
CA LEU A 39 -3.71 1.62 -4.28
C LEU A 39 -3.93 1.30 -5.76
N ILE A 40 -3.64 2.25 -6.66
CA ILE A 40 -3.64 2.03 -8.13
C ILE A 40 -2.67 0.88 -8.47
N SER A 41 -1.42 1.00 -8.02
CA SER A 41 -0.39 -0.02 -8.21
C SER A 41 -0.77 -1.37 -7.57
N LEU A 42 -1.55 -1.39 -6.49
CA LEU A 42 -2.06 -2.63 -5.88
C LEU A 42 -3.12 -3.31 -6.75
N VAL A 43 -4.02 -2.57 -7.39
CA VAL A 43 -5.00 -3.13 -8.35
C VAL A 43 -4.26 -3.72 -9.55
N ILE A 44 -3.28 -2.99 -10.09
CA ILE A 44 -2.39 -3.47 -11.16
C ILE A 44 -1.69 -4.77 -10.73
N ALA A 45 -1.08 -4.79 -9.54
CA ALA A 45 -0.36 -5.96 -9.04
C ALA A 45 -1.26 -7.19 -8.81
N ARG A 46 -2.54 -7.00 -8.44
CA ARG A 46 -3.50 -8.11 -8.27
C ARG A 46 -3.89 -8.75 -9.59
N SER A 47 -4.41 -7.96 -10.51
CA SER A 47 -4.86 -8.44 -11.84
C SER A 47 -3.74 -9.20 -12.55
N LEU A 48 -2.54 -8.62 -12.60
CA LEU A 48 -1.37 -9.27 -13.19
C LEU A 48 -1.01 -10.59 -12.49
N HIS A 49 -1.06 -10.66 -11.15
CA HIS A 49 -0.79 -11.90 -10.43
C HIS A 49 -1.87 -12.97 -10.67
N GLU A 50 -3.14 -12.56 -10.79
CA GLU A 50 -4.26 -13.46 -11.10
C GLU A 50 -4.15 -14.06 -12.52
N HIS A 51 -3.54 -13.33 -13.47
CA HIS A 51 -3.13 -13.86 -14.78
C HIS A 51 -1.75 -14.55 -14.80
N GLY A 52 -1.14 -14.78 -13.63
CA GLY A 52 0.13 -15.50 -13.48
C GLY A 52 1.38 -14.70 -13.89
N VAL A 53 1.34 -13.38 -13.90
CA VAL A 53 2.50 -12.51 -14.15
C VAL A 53 3.27 -12.27 -12.85
N GLU A 54 4.59 -12.40 -12.91
CA GLU A 54 5.46 -12.12 -11.76
C GLU A 54 5.64 -10.61 -11.56
N VAL A 55 5.06 -10.04 -10.50
CA VAL A 55 5.10 -8.60 -10.23
C VAL A 55 6.28 -8.21 -9.31
N ILE A 56 7.05 -7.20 -9.73
CA ILE A 56 8.10 -6.52 -8.96
C ILE A 56 7.66 -5.07 -8.72
N GLY A 57 7.69 -4.61 -7.46
CA GLY A 57 7.30 -3.23 -7.11
C GLY A 57 8.47 -2.24 -7.09
N ALA A 58 8.26 -1.05 -7.64
CA ALA A 58 9.21 0.07 -7.59
C ALA A 58 8.58 1.34 -6.97
N ASP A 59 9.34 2.11 -6.20
CA ASP A 59 8.94 3.38 -5.59
C ASP A 59 10.19 4.12 -5.03
N ASP A 60 10.19 5.44 -4.89
CA ASP A 60 11.32 6.20 -4.33
C ASP A 60 11.40 6.17 -2.79
N VAL A 61 10.41 5.56 -2.11
CA VAL A 61 10.51 5.16 -0.70
C VAL A 61 10.32 3.66 -0.52
N GLY A 62 10.99 3.08 0.47
CA GLY A 62 10.73 1.71 0.89
C GLY A 62 9.46 1.57 1.74
N MET A 63 9.00 0.32 1.89
CA MET A 63 7.91 -0.06 2.82
C MET A 63 6.52 0.45 2.38
N THR A 64 6.30 0.41 1.07
CA THR A 64 5.09 0.79 0.35
C THR A 64 3.98 -0.26 0.41
N VAL A 65 2.80 0.02 -0.15
CA VAL A 65 1.68 -0.94 -0.26
C VAL A 65 2.13 -2.23 -0.96
N LEU A 66 2.83 -2.11 -2.10
CA LEU A 66 3.40 -3.26 -2.80
C LEU A 66 4.46 -4.02 -1.97
N SER A 67 5.18 -3.36 -1.06
CA SER A 67 6.15 -4.02 -0.17
C SER A 67 5.52 -5.00 0.83
N PHE A 68 4.19 -4.94 1.03
CA PHE A 68 3.44 -5.80 1.95
C PHE A 68 2.49 -6.78 1.26
N SER A 69 2.04 -6.47 0.04
CA SER A 69 1.14 -7.33 -0.75
C SER A 69 1.71 -8.75 -0.97
N LYS A 70 0.85 -9.76 -0.87
CA LYS A 70 1.18 -11.16 -1.21
C LYS A 70 1.45 -11.39 -2.70
N HIS A 71 0.93 -10.52 -3.57
CA HIS A 71 0.98 -10.63 -5.04
C HIS A 71 2.31 -10.17 -5.65
N VAL A 72 3.17 -9.54 -4.83
CA VAL A 72 4.44 -8.93 -5.26
C VAL A 72 5.63 -9.78 -4.80
N SER A 73 6.49 -10.16 -5.74
CA SER A 73 7.58 -11.13 -5.51
C SER A 73 8.83 -10.51 -4.88
N ASP A 74 9.20 -9.30 -5.28
CA ASP A 74 10.25 -8.48 -4.62
C ASP A 74 9.98 -6.99 -4.88
N THR A 75 10.69 -6.12 -4.17
CA THR A 75 10.59 -4.66 -4.39
C THR A 75 11.96 -3.99 -4.33
N PHE A 76 12.19 -3.01 -5.20
CA PHE A 76 13.36 -2.13 -5.13
C PHE A 76 12.97 -0.69 -4.78
N ILE A 77 13.99 0.13 -4.51
CA ILE A 77 13.88 1.57 -4.24
C ILE A 77 14.83 2.26 -5.22
N HIS A 78 14.42 3.39 -5.76
CA HIS A 78 15.20 4.25 -6.67
C HIS A 78 15.30 5.68 -6.10
N ALA A 79 16.17 6.52 -6.65
CA ALA A 79 16.16 7.96 -6.38
C ALA A 79 14.84 8.61 -6.83
N SER A 80 14.49 9.77 -6.26
CA SER A 80 13.22 10.42 -6.56
C SER A 80 13.26 11.18 -7.89
N PHE A 81 12.32 10.87 -8.78
CA PHE A 81 12.13 11.61 -10.03
C PHE A 81 11.90 13.12 -9.82
N GLU A 82 11.37 13.54 -8.67
CA GLU A 82 11.16 14.96 -8.34
C GLU A 82 12.44 15.68 -7.86
N THR A 83 13.52 14.95 -7.52
CA THR A 83 14.78 15.55 -7.00
C THR A 83 16.05 15.22 -7.78
N ASP A 84 16.09 14.05 -8.42
CA ASP A 84 17.25 13.53 -9.15
C ASP A 84 16.78 12.57 -10.26
N GLU A 85 16.26 13.15 -11.36
CA GLU A 85 15.67 12.41 -12.49
C GLU A 85 16.67 11.43 -13.10
N GLU A 86 17.94 11.81 -13.26
CA GLU A 86 18.95 10.98 -13.94
C GLU A 86 19.40 9.79 -13.07
N GLN A 87 19.70 10.01 -11.77
CA GLN A 87 20.01 8.89 -10.87
C GLN A 87 18.82 7.92 -10.74
N ALA A 88 17.58 8.42 -10.82
CA ALA A 88 16.40 7.58 -10.80
C ALA A 88 16.28 6.71 -12.08
N LEU A 89 16.66 7.25 -13.24
CA LEU A 89 16.72 6.50 -14.50
C LEU A 89 17.85 5.46 -14.49
N ASP A 90 19.03 5.79 -13.95
CA ASP A 90 20.14 4.85 -13.71
C ASP A 90 19.73 3.69 -12.79
N ASP A 91 19.10 4.00 -11.64
CA ASP A 91 18.61 3.02 -10.68
C ASP A 91 17.56 2.07 -11.31
N PHE A 92 16.67 2.61 -12.16
CA PHE A 92 15.72 1.81 -12.93
C PHE A 92 16.42 0.95 -13.97
N GLU A 93 17.47 1.42 -14.63
CA GLU A 93 18.20 0.65 -15.62
C GLU A 93 18.98 -0.52 -14.99
N GLU A 94 19.61 -0.32 -13.82
CA GLU A 94 20.19 -1.42 -13.04
C GLU A 94 19.08 -2.41 -12.63
N ALA A 95 17.96 -1.91 -12.11
CA ALA A 95 16.85 -2.76 -11.67
C ALA A 95 16.24 -3.59 -12.81
N VAL A 96 16.04 -2.99 -13.99
CA VAL A 96 15.55 -3.69 -15.21
C VAL A 96 16.54 -4.79 -15.63
N ARG A 97 17.84 -4.49 -15.68
CA ARG A 97 18.88 -5.48 -16.02
C ARG A 97 18.95 -6.61 -14.99
N LYS A 98 18.75 -6.30 -13.70
CA LYS A 98 18.75 -7.24 -12.57
C LYS A 98 17.50 -8.11 -12.48
N TYR A 99 16.33 -7.57 -12.84
CA TYR A 99 15.04 -8.27 -12.80
C TYR A 99 14.59 -8.81 -14.17
N ALA A 100 15.45 -8.77 -15.19
CA ALA A 100 15.20 -9.44 -16.48
C ALA A 100 14.91 -10.95 -16.29
N PRO A 101 13.96 -11.53 -17.03
CA PRO A 101 13.74 -12.97 -17.03
C PRO A 101 14.92 -13.69 -17.72
N SER A 102 15.20 -14.92 -17.29
CA SER A 102 16.19 -15.80 -17.93
C SER A 102 15.62 -16.61 -19.11
N ASP A 103 14.41 -16.28 -19.54
CA ASP A 103 13.64 -16.92 -20.61
C ASP A 103 12.87 -15.85 -21.40
N SER A 104 12.19 -16.28 -22.48
CA SER A 104 11.47 -15.38 -23.39
C SER A 104 10.04 -15.04 -22.94
N ARG A 105 9.74 -15.03 -21.63
CA ARG A 105 8.44 -14.52 -21.15
C ARG A 105 8.36 -13.00 -21.40
N PRO A 106 7.18 -12.42 -21.69
CA PRO A 106 7.06 -10.97 -21.83
C PRO A 106 7.50 -10.25 -20.56
N TYR A 107 8.28 -9.17 -20.75
CA TYR A 107 8.83 -8.36 -19.67
C TYR A 107 8.44 -6.90 -19.88
N VAL A 108 7.62 -6.36 -18.97
CA VAL A 108 6.92 -5.08 -19.15
C VAL A 108 7.15 -4.15 -17.95
N LEU A 109 7.45 -2.89 -18.24
CA LEU A 109 7.39 -1.78 -17.29
C LEU A 109 6.00 -1.16 -17.36
N ILE A 110 5.33 -1.04 -16.21
CA ILE A 110 4.01 -0.44 -16.09
C ILE A 110 4.13 0.79 -15.17
N PRO A 111 4.28 2.00 -15.75
CA PRO A 111 4.17 3.24 -15.01
C PRO A 111 2.74 3.40 -14.47
N ALA A 112 2.61 3.42 -13.15
CA ALA A 112 1.31 3.39 -12.49
C ALA A 112 0.70 4.78 -12.26
N PHE A 113 1.43 5.88 -12.47
CA PHE A 113 0.90 7.24 -12.30
C PHE A 113 1.59 8.28 -13.20
N ARG A 114 2.03 9.44 -12.67
CA ARG A 114 2.64 10.55 -13.44
C ARG A 114 3.97 10.18 -14.10
N ASP A 115 4.59 9.09 -13.68
CA ASP A 115 5.78 8.51 -14.30
C ASP A 115 5.51 7.91 -15.70
N ALA A 116 4.26 7.74 -16.12
CA ALA A 116 3.90 7.38 -17.50
C ALA A 116 4.51 8.34 -18.53
N ARG A 117 4.38 9.66 -18.34
CA ARG A 117 4.99 10.66 -19.24
C ARG A 117 6.52 10.65 -19.18
N LEU A 118 7.11 10.32 -18.03
CA LEU A 118 8.56 10.21 -17.88
C LEU A 118 9.12 9.01 -18.66
N PHE A 119 8.54 7.83 -18.52
CA PHE A 119 8.98 6.65 -19.26
C PHE A 119 8.63 6.71 -20.75
N ALA A 120 7.58 7.44 -21.14
CA ALA A 120 7.31 7.79 -22.54
C ALA A 120 8.39 8.72 -23.14
N LYS A 121 8.80 9.77 -22.40
CA LYS A 121 9.91 10.68 -22.76
C LYS A 121 11.23 9.94 -22.97
N TYR A 122 11.49 8.89 -22.19
CA TYR A 122 12.72 8.10 -22.22
C TYR A 122 12.55 6.69 -22.82
N ARG A 123 11.55 6.47 -23.71
CA ARG A 123 11.22 5.14 -24.26
C ARG A 123 12.45 4.42 -24.85
N ASP A 124 13.23 5.13 -25.68
CA ASP A 124 14.46 4.64 -26.32
C ASP A 124 15.52 4.08 -25.35
N ARG A 125 15.53 4.55 -24.09
CA ARG A 125 16.50 4.09 -23.07
C ARG A 125 16.13 2.70 -22.53
N PHE A 126 14.85 2.39 -22.41
CA PHE A 126 14.38 1.18 -21.73
C PHE A 126 13.86 0.10 -22.67
N GLU A 127 13.26 0.42 -23.82
CA GLU A 127 12.73 -0.61 -24.73
C GLU A 127 13.73 -1.65 -25.27
N PRO A 128 15.04 -1.34 -25.42
CA PRO A 128 16.05 -2.38 -25.67
C PRO A 128 16.21 -3.42 -24.54
N LEU A 129 15.54 -3.24 -23.39
CA LEU A 129 15.65 -4.05 -22.18
C LEU A 129 14.30 -4.54 -21.63
N ILE A 130 13.23 -3.74 -21.74
CA ILE A 130 11.89 -3.98 -21.17
C ILE A 130 10.84 -3.17 -21.95
N GLN A 131 9.70 -3.77 -22.29
CA GLN A 131 8.64 -3.07 -23.04
C GLN A 131 7.88 -2.09 -22.13
N ILE A 132 7.49 -0.90 -22.60
CA ILE A 132 6.87 0.12 -21.75
C ILE A 132 5.36 0.25 -22.03
N SER A 133 4.55 -0.13 -21.04
CA SER A 133 3.10 0.01 -21.01
C SER A 133 2.68 1.47 -20.70
N ALA A 134 3.04 2.38 -21.59
CA ALA A 134 2.62 3.79 -21.58
C ALA A 134 2.33 4.27 -23.01
N PRO A 135 1.55 5.35 -23.21
CA PRO A 135 1.39 6.01 -24.51
C PRO A 135 2.69 6.67 -24.99
N ASP A 136 2.75 7.03 -26.28
CA ASP A 136 3.89 7.76 -26.83
C ASP A 136 3.89 9.23 -26.43
N ILE A 137 5.08 9.77 -26.16
CA ILE A 137 5.24 11.16 -25.68
C ILE A 137 4.63 12.19 -26.65
N SER A 138 4.70 11.94 -27.96
CA SER A 138 4.05 12.78 -28.99
C SER A 138 2.53 12.72 -28.98
N SER A 139 1.92 11.65 -28.47
CA SER A 139 0.47 11.53 -28.29
C SER A 139 0.04 12.16 -26.96
N ILE A 140 0.85 12.04 -25.91
CA ILE A 140 0.62 12.68 -24.61
C ILE A 140 0.67 14.20 -24.74
N ASP A 141 1.76 14.74 -25.32
CA ASP A 141 2.00 16.18 -25.43
C ASP A 141 1.00 16.90 -26.35
N LEU A 142 0.19 16.14 -27.10
CA LEU A 142 -0.91 16.64 -27.94
C LEU A 142 -2.23 16.84 -27.18
N ILE A 143 -2.47 16.10 -26.07
CA ILE A 143 -3.79 16.07 -25.41
C ILE A 143 -3.80 16.12 -23.86
N ASP A 144 -2.65 15.99 -23.19
CA ASP A 144 -2.50 16.18 -21.72
C ASP A 144 -2.38 17.67 -21.32
N PRO A 145 -1.57 18.52 -22.01
CA PRO A 145 -1.54 19.95 -21.72
C PRO A 145 -2.84 20.63 -22.17
N LYS A 146 -3.60 21.19 -21.24
CA LYS A 146 -5.02 21.54 -21.49
C LYS A 146 -5.22 22.59 -22.58
N HIS A 147 -4.29 23.53 -22.73
CA HIS A 147 -4.34 24.53 -23.79
C HIS A 147 -4.11 23.90 -25.18
N VAL A 148 -3.07 23.05 -25.32
CA VAL A 148 -2.80 22.28 -26.55
C VAL A 148 -3.98 21.38 -26.90
N PHE A 149 -4.57 20.71 -25.89
CA PHE A 149 -5.77 19.90 -26.09
C PHE A 149 -6.96 20.71 -26.60
N ALA A 150 -7.20 21.91 -26.07
CA ALA A 150 -8.29 22.77 -26.52
C ALA A 150 -8.10 23.25 -27.97
N ASP A 151 -6.89 23.68 -28.33
CA ASP A 151 -6.55 24.09 -29.70
C ASP A 151 -6.70 22.91 -30.69
N PHE A 152 -6.15 21.75 -30.33
CA PHE A 152 -6.27 20.51 -31.11
C PHE A 152 -7.73 20.05 -31.28
N ALA A 153 -8.52 20.14 -30.21
CA ALA A 153 -9.94 19.80 -30.22
C ALA A 153 -10.75 20.76 -31.09
N ALA A 154 -10.45 22.06 -31.05
CA ALA A 154 -11.08 23.05 -31.92
C ALA A 154 -10.75 22.81 -33.41
N GLU A 155 -9.47 22.59 -33.75
CA GLU A 155 -9.03 22.31 -35.12
C GLU A 155 -9.73 21.08 -35.72
N HIS A 156 -9.93 20.03 -34.92
CA HIS A 156 -10.50 18.77 -35.38
C HIS A 156 -12.01 18.63 -35.15
N GLY A 157 -12.66 19.66 -34.58
CA GLY A 157 -14.09 19.65 -34.22
C GLY A 157 -14.44 18.53 -33.24
N LEU A 158 -13.66 18.34 -32.19
CA LEU A 158 -14.05 17.52 -31.04
C LEU A 158 -15.07 18.28 -30.18
N GLU A 159 -15.99 17.56 -29.55
CA GLU A 159 -16.99 18.14 -28.65
C GLU A 159 -16.36 18.57 -27.33
N ILE A 160 -15.87 19.81 -27.26
CA ILE A 160 -15.40 20.49 -26.04
C ILE A 160 -16.38 21.64 -25.65
N PRO A 161 -16.29 22.18 -24.42
CA PRO A 161 -16.84 23.50 -24.10
C PRO A 161 -16.19 24.58 -24.97
N GLU A 162 -16.93 25.64 -25.35
CA GLU A 162 -16.32 26.79 -26.01
C GLU A 162 -15.18 27.36 -25.13
N THR A 163 -13.98 27.45 -25.69
CA THR A 163 -12.73 27.70 -24.96
C THR A 163 -11.91 28.79 -25.64
N GLN A 164 -11.39 29.73 -24.85
CA GLN A 164 -10.35 30.68 -25.25
C GLN A 164 -9.10 30.49 -24.37
N ILE A 165 -7.92 30.71 -24.96
CA ILE A 165 -6.64 30.70 -24.23
C ILE A 165 -6.22 32.14 -23.92
N ILE A 166 -6.08 32.47 -22.64
CA ILE A 166 -5.66 33.79 -22.16
C ILE A 166 -4.28 33.67 -21.52
N THR A 167 -3.41 34.65 -21.77
CA THR A 167 -2.13 34.83 -21.06
C THR A 167 -2.12 36.25 -20.51
N PRO A 168 -1.98 36.50 -19.19
CA PRO A 168 -2.15 37.85 -18.63
C PRO A 168 -1.23 38.89 -19.27
N SER A 169 0.02 38.53 -19.61
CA SER A 169 1.00 39.40 -20.28
C SER A 169 0.63 39.84 -21.70
N ARG A 170 -0.48 39.35 -22.25
CA ARG A 170 -0.97 39.65 -23.60
C ARG A 170 -2.45 40.04 -23.65
N TYR A 171 -3.16 39.93 -22.52
CA TYR A 171 -4.61 40.14 -22.43
C TYR A 171 -5.04 41.55 -22.83
N SER A 172 -6.13 41.63 -23.58
CA SER A 172 -6.84 42.85 -23.95
C SER A 172 -8.35 42.66 -23.79
N GLU A 173 -9.08 43.75 -23.48
CA GLU A 173 -10.55 43.76 -23.50
C GLU A 173 -11.13 43.33 -24.86
N ASP A 174 -10.39 43.51 -25.96
CA ASP A 174 -10.78 43.06 -27.29
C ASP A 174 -10.76 41.53 -27.46
N ASP A 175 -10.01 40.77 -26.64
CA ASP A 175 -9.93 39.30 -26.72
C ASP A 175 -11.24 38.62 -26.28
N ILE A 176 -11.92 39.23 -25.30
CA ILE A 176 -13.15 38.72 -24.67
C ILE A 176 -14.42 39.38 -25.19
N LYS A 177 -14.32 40.21 -26.24
CA LYS A 177 -15.39 41.10 -26.73
C LYS A 177 -16.74 40.41 -27.00
N ASP A 178 -16.70 39.18 -27.50
CA ASP A 178 -17.88 38.37 -27.85
C ASP A 178 -18.20 37.28 -26.80
N VAL A 179 -17.48 37.26 -25.66
CA VAL A 179 -17.63 36.25 -24.61
C VAL A 179 -18.85 36.54 -23.73
N THR A 180 -19.83 35.64 -23.77
CA THR A 180 -20.96 35.66 -22.84
C THR A 180 -20.56 34.98 -21.51
N PHE A 181 -20.77 35.68 -20.39
CA PHE A 181 -20.61 35.16 -19.02
C PHE A 181 -21.91 34.52 -18.49
N PRO A 182 -21.86 33.61 -17.50
CA PRO A 182 -20.69 33.18 -16.72
C PRO A 182 -19.76 32.23 -17.47
N ARG A 183 -18.50 32.17 -17.02
CA ARG A 183 -17.44 31.29 -17.52
C ARG A 183 -16.72 30.58 -16.37
N ILE A 184 -15.93 29.57 -16.72
CA ILE A 184 -14.94 28.96 -15.83
C ILE A 184 -13.56 29.39 -16.32
N ILE A 185 -12.71 29.90 -15.43
CA ILE A 185 -11.26 29.99 -15.69
C ILE A 185 -10.55 28.81 -15.04
N LYS A 186 -9.58 28.23 -15.74
CA LYS A 186 -8.68 27.18 -15.20
C LYS A 186 -7.25 27.37 -15.71
N PRO A 187 -6.21 27.14 -14.89
CA PRO A 187 -4.83 27.08 -15.38
C PRO A 187 -4.67 25.88 -16.34
N SER A 188 -3.75 26.00 -17.30
CA SER A 188 -3.32 24.84 -18.10
C SER A 188 -2.79 23.72 -17.21
N ASP A 189 -1.84 24.05 -16.33
CA ASP A 189 -0.96 23.07 -15.68
C ASP A 189 -1.41 22.79 -14.24
N GLY A 190 -2.57 22.14 -14.08
CA GLY A 190 -3.15 21.82 -12.77
C GLY A 190 -3.93 20.51 -12.73
N VAL A 191 -3.70 19.67 -11.72
CA VAL A 191 -4.48 18.44 -11.49
C VAL A 191 -5.49 18.62 -10.36
N GLY A 192 -6.64 17.95 -10.45
CA GLY A 192 -7.65 17.87 -9.38
C GLY A 192 -8.36 19.20 -9.09
N GLY A 193 -8.81 19.91 -10.13
CA GLY A 193 -9.63 21.12 -9.98
C GLY A 193 -8.95 22.34 -9.33
N ARG A 194 -7.62 22.31 -9.12
CA ARG A 194 -6.90 23.44 -8.49
C ARG A 194 -6.81 24.64 -9.44
N GLY A 195 -7.17 25.82 -8.94
CA GLY A 195 -7.22 27.07 -9.73
C GLY A 195 -8.43 27.17 -10.66
N VAL A 196 -9.41 26.26 -10.55
CA VAL A 196 -10.67 26.31 -11.31
C VAL A 196 -11.66 27.22 -10.60
N GLU A 197 -12.01 28.34 -11.20
CA GLU A 197 -12.90 29.35 -10.62
C GLU A 197 -14.03 29.73 -11.59
N LYS A 198 -15.22 30.00 -11.06
CA LYS A 198 -16.35 30.50 -11.84
C LYS A 198 -16.36 32.02 -11.79
N LEU A 199 -16.41 32.63 -12.95
CA LEU A 199 -16.47 34.07 -13.17
C LEU A 199 -17.88 34.43 -13.64
N ASP A 200 -18.52 35.41 -13.00
CA ASP A 200 -19.86 35.91 -13.35
C ASP A 200 -19.81 37.20 -14.18
N SER A 201 -18.70 37.95 -14.16
CA SER A 201 -18.45 39.08 -15.07
C SER A 201 -17.01 39.19 -15.59
N GLN A 202 -16.79 40.12 -16.52
CA GLN A 202 -15.46 40.56 -16.96
C GLN A 202 -14.61 41.12 -15.80
N GLU A 203 -15.24 41.76 -14.81
CA GLU A 203 -14.55 42.36 -13.66
C GLU A 203 -13.94 41.25 -12.76
N ASP A 204 -14.62 40.10 -12.65
CA ASP A 204 -14.07 38.91 -11.96
C ASP A 204 -12.85 38.35 -12.71
N LEU A 205 -12.90 38.32 -14.06
CA LEU A 205 -11.77 37.88 -14.89
C LEU A 205 -10.56 38.79 -14.70
N GLU A 206 -10.76 40.10 -14.77
CA GLU A 206 -9.69 41.07 -14.57
C GLU A 206 -9.12 41.00 -13.16
N ALA A 207 -9.95 40.81 -12.13
CA ALA A 207 -9.49 40.58 -10.76
C ALA A 207 -8.60 39.32 -10.66
N TYR A 208 -9.02 38.19 -11.25
CA TYR A 208 -8.24 36.95 -11.28
C TYR A 208 -6.91 37.12 -12.03
N LEU A 209 -6.92 37.73 -13.23
CA LEU A 209 -5.71 37.93 -14.05
C LEU A 209 -4.68 38.87 -13.39
N ASN A 210 -5.09 39.77 -12.48
CA ASN A 210 -4.18 40.60 -11.70
C ASN A 210 -3.44 39.85 -10.57
N GLU A 211 -3.96 38.70 -10.11
CA GLU A 211 -3.29 37.83 -9.10
C GLU A 211 -2.65 36.56 -9.71
N ALA A 212 -2.89 36.31 -11.00
CA ALA A 212 -2.39 35.17 -11.77
C ALA A 212 -0.88 35.20 -12.07
N ASP A 213 -0.33 34.07 -12.52
CA ASP A 213 1.03 34.03 -13.08
C ASP A 213 1.01 34.70 -14.46
N HIS A 214 1.73 35.82 -14.56
CA HIS A 214 1.64 36.78 -15.64
C HIS A 214 1.96 36.18 -17.03
N ASP A 215 2.79 35.15 -17.11
CA ASP A 215 3.21 34.52 -18.38
C ASP A 215 2.65 33.09 -18.57
N ALA A 216 1.78 32.61 -17.68
CA ALA A 216 1.15 31.30 -17.79
C ALA A 216 -0.14 31.32 -18.65
N PRO A 217 -0.43 30.24 -19.42
CA PRO A 217 -1.68 30.10 -20.15
C PRO A 217 -2.83 29.59 -19.25
N TYR A 218 -3.95 30.31 -19.31
CA TYR A 218 -5.21 29.97 -18.67
C TYR A 218 -6.29 29.72 -19.73
N LEU A 219 -7.22 28.81 -19.44
CA LEU A 219 -8.36 28.51 -20.29
C LEU A 219 -9.60 29.19 -19.72
N LEU A 220 -10.23 30.06 -20.49
CA LEU A 220 -11.56 30.60 -20.22
C LEU A 220 -12.59 29.75 -20.98
N GLN A 221 -13.40 28.98 -20.26
CA GLN A 221 -14.32 27.98 -20.81
C GLN A 221 -15.79 28.31 -20.51
N GLU A 222 -16.67 27.89 -21.42
CA GLU A 222 -18.12 27.82 -21.25
C GLU A 222 -18.52 27.05 -19.98
N LEU A 223 -19.49 27.58 -19.22
CA LEU A 223 -20.06 26.90 -18.06
C LEU A 223 -21.12 25.85 -18.50
N ILE A 224 -20.65 24.63 -18.77
CA ILE A 224 -21.52 23.50 -19.11
C ILE A 224 -22.35 23.05 -17.88
N ASP A 225 -23.65 22.89 -18.04
CA ASP A 225 -24.55 22.32 -17.01
C ASP A 225 -24.51 20.77 -17.01
N GLY A 226 -24.84 20.15 -15.87
CA GLY A 226 -24.91 18.70 -15.70
C GLY A 226 -23.89 18.10 -14.72
N GLU A 227 -23.63 16.80 -14.90
CA GLU A 227 -22.72 15.98 -14.08
C GLU A 227 -21.37 15.76 -14.77
N ASP A 228 -20.35 15.40 -13.98
CA ASP A 228 -19.03 14.99 -14.46
C ASP A 228 -18.95 13.46 -14.56
N TYR A 229 -18.47 12.96 -15.70
CA TYR A 229 -18.35 11.55 -16.06
C TYR A 229 -16.90 11.22 -16.41
N CYS A 230 -16.38 10.12 -15.86
CA CYS A 230 -15.04 9.65 -16.16
C CYS A 230 -15.14 8.41 -17.07
N VAL A 231 -14.51 8.48 -18.25
CA VAL A 231 -14.48 7.39 -19.23
C VAL A 231 -13.09 6.78 -19.25
N SER A 232 -12.97 5.63 -18.57
CA SER A 232 -11.76 4.80 -18.56
C SER A 232 -11.62 4.09 -19.91
N VAL A 233 -10.44 4.16 -20.55
CA VAL A 233 -10.22 3.56 -21.87
C VAL A 233 -8.87 2.85 -21.99
N ILE A 234 -8.80 1.89 -22.91
CA ILE A 234 -7.56 1.40 -23.52
C ILE A 234 -7.71 1.34 -25.04
N ALA A 235 -6.69 1.79 -25.77
CA ALA A 235 -6.63 1.78 -27.23
C ALA A 235 -5.36 1.11 -27.75
N ASP A 236 -5.45 0.56 -28.95
CA ASP A 236 -4.34 -0.01 -29.73
C ASP A 236 -4.14 0.89 -30.97
N HIS A 237 -3.06 1.68 -30.98
CA HIS A 237 -2.70 2.64 -32.05
C HIS A 237 -3.84 3.55 -32.57
N GLY A 238 -4.76 3.91 -31.68
CA GLY A 238 -5.91 4.79 -31.92
C GLY A 238 -7.26 4.09 -32.06
N GLU A 239 -7.31 2.75 -32.15
CA GLU A 239 -8.56 1.99 -32.13
C GLU A 239 -8.92 1.59 -30.69
N LEU A 240 -10.14 1.95 -30.25
CA LEU A 240 -10.63 1.68 -28.90
C LEU A 240 -10.86 0.18 -28.67
N ALA A 241 -10.07 -0.43 -27.79
CA ALA A 241 -10.07 -1.86 -27.48
C ALA A 241 -10.93 -2.22 -26.24
N GLY A 242 -11.13 -1.28 -25.32
CA GLY A 242 -12.05 -1.43 -24.18
C GLY A 242 -12.32 -0.10 -23.49
N ALA A 243 -13.54 0.07 -22.96
CA ALA A 243 -13.98 1.26 -22.23
C ALA A 243 -14.80 0.88 -20.99
N VAL A 244 -14.90 1.81 -20.03
CA VAL A 244 -15.90 1.84 -18.95
C VAL A 244 -16.21 3.30 -18.64
N ALA A 245 -17.47 3.72 -18.76
CA ALA A 245 -17.93 5.01 -18.26
C ALA A 245 -18.46 4.90 -16.82
N TYR A 246 -18.10 5.84 -15.96
CA TYR A 246 -18.61 5.93 -14.59
C TYR A 246 -18.83 7.37 -14.12
N ARG A 247 -19.65 7.53 -13.07
CA ARG A 247 -19.84 8.82 -12.37
C ARG A 247 -19.59 8.69 -10.87
N ASN A 248 -19.31 9.83 -10.23
CA ASN A 248 -19.04 9.90 -8.79
C ASN A 248 -20.31 10.30 -8.01
N LEU A 249 -21.10 9.32 -7.53
CA LEU A 249 -22.32 9.54 -6.75
C LEU A 249 -22.09 10.31 -5.44
N LYS A 250 -20.91 10.15 -4.84
CA LYS A 250 -20.40 10.97 -3.74
C LYS A 250 -18.94 11.31 -4.02
N GLN A 251 -18.49 12.50 -3.63
CA GLN A 251 -17.09 12.95 -3.73
C GLN A 251 -16.58 13.42 -2.36
N PHE A 252 -15.27 13.46 -2.16
CA PHE A 252 -14.68 14.20 -1.02
C PHE A 252 -13.34 14.86 -1.37
N PRO A 253 -13.15 16.17 -1.12
CA PRO A 253 -14.18 17.15 -0.73
C PRO A 253 -15.23 17.38 -1.82
N ASN A 254 -16.41 17.88 -1.45
CA ASN A 254 -17.48 18.16 -2.42
C ASN A 254 -17.04 19.15 -3.52
N LYS A 255 -17.44 18.86 -4.77
CA LYS A 255 -17.18 19.62 -6.02
C LYS A 255 -15.74 19.64 -6.57
N SER A 256 -14.77 19.04 -5.90
CA SER A 256 -13.37 19.00 -6.39
C SER A 256 -12.59 17.78 -5.92
N GLY A 257 -13.31 16.74 -5.47
CA GLY A 257 -12.77 15.66 -4.68
C GLY A 257 -12.68 14.31 -5.37
N ALA A 258 -11.94 13.40 -4.74
CA ALA A 258 -11.87 12.02 -5.19
C ALA A 258 -13.25 11.33 -5.02
N GLY A 259 -13.62 10.52 -6.00
CA GLY A 259 -14.82 9.67 -5.94
C GLY A 259 -14.88 8.85 -4.68
N ALA A 260 -15.89 9.10 -3.86
CA ALA A 260 -16.13 8.43 -2.58
C ALA A 260 -17.05 7.21 -2.78
N ILE A 261 -18.11 7.37 -3.59
CA ILE A 261 -18.91 6.28 -4.17
C ILE A 261 -18.94 6.49 -5.68
N ARG A 262 -18.73 5.43 -6.46
CA ARG A 262 -18.80 5.43 -7.93
C ARG A 262 -19.90 4.50 -8.42
N GLU A 263 -20.47 4.85 -9.57
CA GLU A 263 -21.47 4.07 -10.30
C GLU A 263 -21.09 3.96 -11.78
N THR A 264 -21.06 2.73 -12.29
CA THR A 264 -20.84 2.42 -13.70
C THR A 264 -22.10 2.76 -14.49
N ILE A 265 -21.96 3.47 -15.61
CA ILE A 265 -23.08 3.90 -16.46
C ILE A 265 -22.96 3.33 -17.88
N ASP A 266 -23.97 3.57 -18.72
CA ASP A 266 -23.88 3.31 -20.15
C ASP A 266 -22.86 4.26 -20.80
N GLU A 267 -21.82 3.68 -21.41
CA GLU A 267 -20.74 4.39 -22.10
C GLU A 267 -21.12 4.87 -23.51
N THR A 268 -22.21 4.36 -24.08
CA THR A 268 -22.65 4.63 -25.46
C THR A 268 -22.62 6.12 -25.85
N PRO A 269 -23.11 7.08 -25.01
CA PRO A 269 -23.09 8.52 -25.35
C PRO A 269 -21.69 9.10 -25.58
N PHE A 270 -20.65 8.49 -24.99
CA PHE A 270 -19.28 9.01 -24.99
C PHE A 270 -18.41 8.38 -26.08
N LEU A 271 -18.83 7.24 -26.66
CA LEU A 271 -18.00 6.43 -27.55
C LEU A 271 -17.61 7.12 -28.87
N GLU A 272 -18.45 8.00 -29.43
CA GLU A 272 -18.13 8.68 -30.69
C GLU A 272 -16.97 9.69 -30.51
N SER A 273 -17.13 10.65 -29.59
CA SER A 273 -16.09 11.61 -29.22
C SER A 273 -14.81 10.91 -28.76
N THR A 274 -14.94 9.83 -27.97
CA THR A 274 -13.82 9.00 -27.50
C THR A 274 -13.06 8.35 -28.65
N ARG A 275 -13.75 7.64 -29.57
CA ARG A 275 -13.11 7.00 -30.73
C ARG A 275 -12.48 8.03 -31.67
N LYS A 276 -13.13 9.19 -31.86
CA LYS A 276 -12.58 10.29 -32.67
C LYS A 276 -11.29 10.85 -32.07
N LEU A 277 -11.28 11.14 -30.77
CA LEU A 277 -10.09 11.61 -30.03
C LEU A 277 -8.93 10.62 -30.14
N LEU A 278 -9.15 9.36 -29.77
CA LEU A 278 -8.11 8.32 -29.74
C LEU A 278 -7.51 8.08 -31.14
N LYS A 279 -8.34 8.07 -32.19
CA LYS A 279 -7.89 7.87 -33.58
C LYS A 279 -7.05 9.04 -34.11
N LEU A 280 -7.40 10.28 -33.73
CA LEU A 280 -6.66 11.47 -34.14
C LEU A 280 -5.30 11.57 -33.43
N SER A 281 -5.25 11.28 -32.12
CA SER A 281 -4.00 11.25 -31.34
C SER A 281 -3.17 9.98 -31.51
N LYS A 282 -3.69 8.98 -32.24
CA LYS A 282 -3.12 7.63 -32.45
C LYS A 282 -2.84 6.90 -31.13
N TRP A 283 -3.75 7.06 -30.17
CA TRP A 283 -3.53 6.67 -28.78
C TRP A 283 -3.20 5.19 -28.60
N ASN A 284 -2.16 4.90 -27.81
CA ASN A 284 -1.75 3.54 -27.49
C ASN A 284 -1.67 3.35 -25.98
N GLY A 285 -2.32 2.32 -25.43
CA GLY A 285 -2.42 2.11 -23.99
C GLY A 285 -3.60 2.82 -23.33
N VAL A 286 -3.51 3.03 -22.01
CA VAL A 286 -4.63 3.46 -21.15
C VAL A 286 -4.79 4.97 -21.07
N ALA A 287 -6.01 5.43 -20.77
CA ALA A 287 -6.31 6.80 -20.34
C ALA A 287 -7.58 6.87 -19.49
N GLU A 288 -7.77 7.97 -18.75
CA GLU A 288 -9.06 8.39 -18.20
C GLU A 288 -9.45 9.73 -18.85
N ILE A 289 -10.57 9.74 -19.57
CA ILE A 289 -11.10 10.91 -20.26
C ILE A 289 -12.25 11.49 -19.44
N ASP A 290 -12.12 12.74 -19.01
CA ASP A 290 -13.16 13.42 -18.23
C ASP A 290 -14.12 14.15 -19.16
N PHE A 291 -15.41 13.92 -18.97
CA PHE A 291 -16.52 14.50 -19.72
C PHE A 291 -17.49 15.24 -18.80
N ARG A 292 -18.23 16.21 -19.34
CA ARG A 292 -19.34 16.89 -18.68
C ARG A 292 -20.59 16.84 -19.54
N TRP A 293 -21.72 16.45 -18.95
CA TRP A 293 -22.96 16.20 -19.70
C TRP A 293 -24.20 16.37 -18.80
N ASN A 294 -25.30 16.85 -19.39
CA ASN A 294 -26.58 17.07 -18.72
C ASN A 294 -27.51 15.85 -18.77
N GLY A 295 -27.11 14.76 -19.45
CA GLY A 295 -27.91 13.55 -19.62
C GLY A 295 -28.99 13.63 -20.72
N ASP A 296 -29.03 14.70 -21.52
CA ASP A 296 -29.92 14.79 -22.69
C ASP A 296 -29.34 14.02 -23.89
N PRO A 297 -30.00 12.96 -24.41
CA PRO A 297 -29.53 12.21 -25.57
C PRO A 297 -29.44 13.01 -26.87
N ASN A 298 -30.00 14.23 -26.93
CA ASN A 298 -29.92 15.12 -28.09
C ASN A 298 -28.71 16.09 -28.02
N THR A 299 -28.03 16.18 -26.88
CA THR A 299 -26.87 17.04 -26.63
C THR A 299 -25.62 16.18 -26.43
N PRO A 300 -24.54 16.33 -27.20
CA PRO A 300 -23.35 15.49 -27.05
C PRO A 300 -22.58 15.78 -25.74
N PRO A 301 -22.02 14.75 -25.06
CA PRO A 301 -21.10 14.95 -23.94
C PRO A 301 -19.86 15.76 -24.33
N LYS A 302 -19.48 16.72 -23.49
CA LYS A 302 -18.33 17.61 -23.72
C LYS A 302 -17.07 17.09 -23.03
N LEU A 303 -15.98 16.93 -23.78
CA LEU A 303 -14.63 16.59 -23.30
C LEU A 303 -14.03 17.73 -22.48
N ILE A 304 -13.48 17.44 -21.30
CA ILE A 304 -12.95 18.44 -20.35
C ILE A 304 -11.42 18.31 -20.15
N GLU A 305 -10.93 17.08 -20.04
CA GLU A 305 -9.55 16.73 -19.68
C GLU A 305 -9.23 15.29 -20.15
N VAL A 306 -7.96 15.00 -20.47
CA VAL A 306 -7.50 13.65 -20.86
C VAL A 306 -6.27 13.28 -20.04
N ASN A 307 -6.37 12.22 -19.25
CA ASN A 307 -5.32 11.82 -18.31
C ASN A 307 -4.47 10.67 -18.91
N PRO A 308 -3.17 10.87 -19.18
CA PRO A 308 -2.29 9.93 -19.90
C PRO A 308 -1.77 8.76 -19.02
N ARG A 309 -2.61 8.28 -18.10
CA ARG A 309 -2.19 7.49 -16.93
C ARG A 309 -3.34 6.69 -16.35
N TYR A 310 -3.03 5.75 -15.45
CA TYR A 310 -4.03 5.16 -14.56
C TYR A 310 -4.62 6.20 -13.59
N TRP A 311 -5.80 5.87 -13.06
CA TRP A 311 -6.67 6.76 -12.30
C TRP A 311 -7.05 6.23 -10.92
N ALA A 312 -7.49 7.13 -10.04
CA ALA A 312 -7.91 6.79 -8.68
C ALA A 312 -9.14 5.87 -8.64
N GLY A 313 -9.92 5.83 -9.72
CA GLY A 313 -11.05 4.91 -9.90
C GLY A 313 -10.69 3.53 -10.46
N LEU A 314 -9.41 3.18 -10.66
CA LEU A 314 -9.02 1.95 -11.38
C LEU A 314 -9.70 0.68 -10.85
N PHE A 315 -9.82 0.52 -9.52
CA PHE A 315 -10.54 -0.62 -8.94
C PHE A 315 -12.00 -0.71 -9.41
N HIS A 316 -12.69 0.43 -9.50
CA HIS A 316 -14.07 0.49 -9.96
C HIS A 316 -14.18 0.09 -11.42
N SER A 317 -13.37 0.69 -12.30
CA SER A 317 -13.38 0.37 -13.73
C SER A 317 -12.98 -1.09 -14.03
N THR A 318 -12.01 -1.63 -13.28
CA THR A 318 -11.66 -3.07 -13.36
C THR A 318 -12.79 -3.97 -12.89
N ALA A 319 -13.37 -3.71 -11.71
CA ALA A 319 -14.49 -4.50 -11.17
C ALA A 319 -15.81 -4.32 -11.95
N SER A 320 -15.91 -3.28 -12.78
CA SER A 320 -17.00 -3.08 -13.75
C SER A 320 -16.95 -4.07 -14.92
N GLY A 321 -15.84 -4.79 -15.14
CA GLY A 321 -15.74 -5.88 -16.12
C GLY A 321 -14.62 -5.76 -17.15
N VAL A 322 -13.82 -4.68 -17.13
CA VAL A 322 -12.71 -4.47 -18.09
C VAL A 322 -11.38 -4.41 -17.36
N ASP A 323 -10.57 -5.45 -17.54
CA ASP A 323 -9.28 -5.61 -16.86
C ASP A 323 -8.17 -4.75 -17.50
N PHE A 324 -8.27 -3.43 -17.32
CA PHE A 324 -7.32 -2.45 -17.87
C PHE A 324 -5.83 -2.79 -17.61
N PRO A 325 -5.40 -3.22 -16.39
CA PRO A 325 -4.01 -3.60 -16.16
C PRO A 325 -3.56 -4.83 -16.98
N TRP A 326 -4.42 -5.84 -17.13
CA TRP A 326 -4.10 -7.02 -17.95
C TRP A 326 -4.08 -6.69 -19.44
N LEU A 327 -5.02 -5.89 -19.93
CA LEU A 327 -5.06 -5.46 -21.33
C LEU A 327 -3.85 -4.58 -21.67
N ALA A 328 -3.44 -3.68 -20.77
CA ALA A 328 -2.24 -2.87 -20.94
C ALA A 328 -0.96 -3.73 -20.97
N PHE A 329 -0.85 -4.73 -20.08
CA PHE A 329 0.24 -5.71 -20.14
C PHE A 329 0.22 -6.54 -21.43
N CYS A 330 -0.96 -6.96 -21.91
CA CYS A 330 -1.09 -7.71 -23.16
C CYS A 330 -0.67 -6.88 -24.38
N LEU A 331 -1.08 -5.61 -24.45
CA LEU A 331 -0.71 -4.67 -25.51
C LEU A 331 0.82 -4.46 -25.54
N ALA A 332 1.43 -4.14 -24.40
CA ALA A 332 2.89 -3.99 -24.29
C ALA A 332 3.66 -5.32 -24.46
N ALA A 333 2.99 -6.47 -24.34
CA ALA A 333 3.52 -7.80 -24.65
C ALA A 333 3.29 -8.22 -26.12
N GLY A 334 2.74 -7.35 -26.97
CA GLY A 334 2.47 -7.64 -28.38
C GLY A 334 1.37 -8.68 -28.62
N ARG A 335 0.40 -8.79 -27.70
CA ARG A 335 -0.74 -9.72 -27.80
C ARG A 335 -1.97 -9.02 -28.36
N ASN A 336 -2.74 -9.72 -29.18
CA ASN A 336 -4.01 -9.25 -29.72
C ASN A 336 -5.04 -9.03 -28.59
N LEU A 337 -5.54 -7.79 -28.44
CA LEU A 337 -6.52 -7.46 -27.40
C LEU A 337 -7.91 -8.05 -27.65
N GLU A 338 -8.27 -8.37 -28.90
CA GLU A 338 -9.56 -9.00 -29.22
C GLU A 338 -9.69 -10.42 -28.67
N GLU A 339 -8.55 -11.09 -28.40
CA GLU A 339 -8.51 -12.46 -27.84
C GLU A 339 -8.59 -12.49 -26.31
N VAL A 340 -8.45 -11.34 -25.64
CA VAL A 340 -8.35 -11.24 -24.17
C VAL A 340 -9.28 -10.20 -23.51
N ARG A 341 -10.00 -9.39 -24.29
CA ARG A 341 -10.99 -8.44 -23.74
C ARG A 341 -12.26 -9.13 -23.26
N SER A 342 -12.94 -8.47 -22.33
CA SER A 342 -14.32 -8.73 -21.97
C SER A 342 -15.24 -7.85 -22.82
N ASP A 343 -16.26 -8.43 -23.44
CA ASP A 343 -17.30 -7.69 -24.16
C ASP A 343 -18.48 -7.28 -23.24
N SER A 344 -18.38 -7.48 -21.91
CA SER A 344 -19.46 -7.18 -20.95
C SER A 344 -19.03 -6.23 -19.83
N VAL A 345 -19.65 -5.04 -19.81
CA VAL A 345 -19.56 -4.05 -18.73
C VAL A 345 -20.81 -4.13 -17.83
N ASN A 346 -20.60 -4.12 -16.51
CA ASN A 346 -21.63 -4.23 -15.49
C ASN A 346 -22.24 -2.86 -15.16
N VAL A 347 -23.08 -2.34 -16.06
CA VAL A 347 -23.79 -1.06 -15.86
C VAL A 347 -24.66 -1.13 -14.59
N GLY A 348 -24.56 -0.11 -13.74
CA GLY A 348 -25.17 -0.08 -12.40
C GLY A 348 -24.31 -0.72 -11.31
N PHE A 349 -23.12 -1.22 -11.60
CA PHE A 349 -22.15 -1.61 -10.58
C PHE A 349 -21.75 -0.40 -9.73
N GLN A 350 -21.65 -0.60 -8.42
CA GLN A 350 -21.26 0.45 -7.47
C GLN A 350 -20.12 -0.01 -6.57
N SER A 351 -19.23 0.92 -6.22
CA SER A 351 -18.10 0.67 -5.31
C SER A 351 -17.76 1.89 -4.46
N LYS A 352 -17.17 1.68 -3.28
CA LYS A 352 -16.75 2.75 -2.36
C LYS A 352 -15.23 2.85 -2.24
N THR A 353 -14.72 4.08 -2.12
CA THR A 353 -13.33 4.36 -1.73
C THR A 353 -13.28 4.47 -0.20
N PRO A 354 -12.80 3.47 0.57
CA PRO A 354 -13.12 3.29 1.99
C PRO A 354 -12.82 4.49 2.90
N ALA A 355 -11.77 5.26 2.58
CA ALA A 355 -11.36 6.39 3.39
C ALA A 355 -12.00 7.72 2.96
N ALA A 356 -12.25 7.93 1.66
CA ALA A 356 -12.91 9.13 1.14
C ALA A 356 -14.42 9.12 1.46
N TRP A 357 -15.06 7.94 1.42
CA TRP A 357 -16.47 7.74 1.77
C TRP A 357 -16.80 8.08 3.22
N ILE A 358 -15.96 7.69 4.18
CA ILE A 358 -16.14 8.09 5.59
C ILE A 358 -16.06 9.63 5.75
N LEU A 359 -15.31 10.31 4.89
CA LEU A 359 -15.17 11.76 4.89
C LEU A 359 -16.30 12.47 4.12
N SER A 360 -16.83 11.91 3.04
CA SER A 360 -17.98 12.48 2.31
C SER A 360 -19.25 12.48 3.19
N ILE A 361 -19.53 11.37 3.89
CA ILE A 361 -20.64 11.30 4.87
C ILE A 361 -20.47 12.40 5.94
N ALA A 362 -19.25 12.61 6.41
CA ALA A 362 -18.97 13.62 7.41
C ALA A 362 -19.19 15.05 6.88
N GLU A 363 -18.90 15.33 5.60
CA GLU A 363 -19.14 16.64 4.97
C GLU A 363 -20.62 16.89 4.71
N GLU A 364 -21.37 15.90 4.24
CA GLU A 364 -22.83 16.01 4.09
C GLU A 364 -23.51 16.30 5.43
N ILE A 365 -23.09 15.64 6.51
CA ILE A 365 -23.62 15.91 7.84
C ILE A 365 -23.24 17.32 8.31
N ALA A 366 -21.97 17.73 8.17
CA ALA A 366 -21.49 19.05 8.57
C ALA A 366 -22.15 20.20 7.79
N ALA A 367 -22.48 19.99 6.51
CA ALA A 367 -23.22 20.94 5.68
C ALA A 367 -24.71 21.03 6.07
N SER A 368 -25.30 19.94 6.57
CA SER A 368 -26.73 19.86 6.91
C SER A 368 -27.14 20.42 8.27
N ASP A 369 -26.19 20.71 9.17
CA ASP A 369 -26.44 21.07 10.56
C ASP A 369 -25.80 22.42 10.95
N THR A 370 -26.65 23.39 11.31
CA THR A 370 -26.26 24.76 11.68
C THR A 370 -25.54 24.86 13.03
N HIS A 371 -25.55 23.82 13.86
CA HIS A 371 -24.66 23.71 15.02
C HIS A 371 -23.27 23.18 14.63
N LEU A 372 -23.16 22.32 13.61
CA LEU A 372 -21.86 21.80 13.14
C LEU A 372 -21.04 22.85 12.38
N GLN A 373 -21.67 23.82 11.71
CA GLN A 373 -20.97 24.98 11.14
C GLN A 373 -20.12 25.75 12.18
N LYS A 374 -20.50 25.73 13.47
CA LYS A 374 -19.73 26.35 14.56
C LYS A 374 -18.53 25.51 15.03
N SER A 375 -18.39 24.28 14.54
CA SER A 375 -17.19 23.44 14.73
C SER A 375 -16.10 23.70 13.67
N GLY A 376 -16.18 24.83 12.96
CA GLY A 376 -15.31 25.23 11.85
C GLY A 376 -13.82 25.04 12.11
N ASP A 377 -13.30 25.43 13.28
CA ASP A 377 -11.86 25.32 13.58
C ASP A 377 -11.34 23.86 13.67
N ALA A 378 -12.23 22.88 13.85
CA ALA A 378 -11.93 21.45 13.75
C ALA A 378 -12.29 20.87 12.37
N TRP A 379 -13.32 21.39 11.71
CA TRP A 379 -13.73 21.01 10.36
C TRP A 379 -12.69 21.44 9.31
N GLU A 380 -12.23 22.69 9.37
CA GLU A 380 -11.15 23.20 8.51
C GLU A 380 -9.81 22.55 8.84
N LYS A 381 -9.54 22.13 10.09
CA LYS A 381 -8.37 21.28 10.39
C LYS A 381 -8.52 19.85 9.89
N MET A 382 -9.75 19.34 9.75
CA MET A 382 -10.00 18.04 9.12
C MET A 382 -9.78 18.15 7.61
N LYS A 383 -10.32 19.19 6.96
CA LYS A 383 -10.01 19.55 5.57
C LYS A 383 -8.51 19.76 5.36
N GLU A 384 -7.84 20.52 6.21
CA GLU A 384 -6.38 20.72 6.19
C GLU A 384 -5.61 19.40 6.33
N TYR A 385 -6.03 18.48 7.21
CA TYR A 385 -5.39 17.17 7.31
C TYR A 385 -5.67 16.30 6.09
N ALA A 386 -6.87 16.32 5.51
CA ALA A 386 -7.19 15.54 4.32
C ALA A 386 -6.55 16.12 3.04
N SER A 387 -6.46 17.45 2.94
CA SER A 387 -5.79 18.20 1.89
C SER A 387 -4.26 18.16 1.99
N LYS A 388 -3.77 17.69 3.15
CA LYS A 388 -2.39 17.25 3.39
C LYS A 388 -2.29 15.72 3.42
N GLY A 389 -3.23 14.99 2.80
CA GLY A 389 -3.21 13.52 2.67
C GLY A 389 -3.16 12.71 3.98
N GLU A 390 -3.22 13.35 5.15
CA GLU A 390 -3.17 12.74 6.46
C GLU A 390 -4.55 12.19 6.85
N ILE A 391 -5.14 11.36 6.00
CA ILE A 391 -6.53 10.88 6.11
C ILE A 391 -6.81 10.19 7.45
N LEU A 392 -5.82 9.49 8.02
CA LEU A 392 -5.91 8.95 9.38
C LEU A 392 -5.86 10.00 10.49
N LYS A 393 -5.24 11.16 10.28
CA LYS A 393 -5.46 12.32 11.17
C LYS A 393 -6.79 13.00 10.89
N ALA A 394 -7.24 13.13 9.65
CA ALA A 394 -8.54 13.72 9.32
C ALA A 394 -9.66 12.93 10.03
N THR A 395 -9.72 11.63 9.82
CA THR A 395 -10.68 10.73 10.51
C THR A 395 -10.50 10.69 12.03
N ASN A 396 -9.27 10.61 12.57
CA ASN A 396 -9.10 10.70 14.03
C ASN A 396 -9.51 12.08 14.57
N LYS A 397 -9.23 13.19 13.86
CA LYS A 397 -9.61 14.54 14.26
C LYS A 397 -11.13 14.70 14.23
N LEU A 398 -11.79 14.17 13.20
CA LEU A 398 -13.24 14.11 13.08
C LEU A 398 -13.89 13.30 14.21
N LEU A 399 -13.38 12.10 14.50
CA LEU A 399 -13.87 11.26 15.60
C LEU A 399 -13.68 11.95 16.97
N ASN A 400 -12.55 12.64 17.18
CA ASN A 400 -12.31 13.40 18.39
C ASN A 400 -13.13 14.72 18.45
N SER A 401 -13.41 15.40 17.34
CA SER A 401 -14.22 16.63 17.32
C SER A 401 -15.71 16.35 17.40
N ALA A 402 -16.18 15.25 16.78
CA ALA A 402 -17.51 14.72 17.03
C ALA A 402 -17.69 14.44 18.53
N GLY A 403 -16.68 13.88 19.21
CA GLY A 403 -16.65 13.69 20.67
C GLY A 403 -16.85 14.94 21.54
N HIS A 404 -16.93 16.15 20.97
CA HIS A 404 -17.17 17.41 21.68
C HIS A 404 -18.42 18.18 21.21
N SER A 405 -19.24 17.64 20.29
CA SER A 405 -20.45 18.32 19.79
C SER A 405 -21.74 17.72 20.35
N LEU A 406 -22.76 18.54 20.60
CA LEU A 406 -24.11 18.06 20.91
C LEU A 406 -24.76 17.29 19.73
N ALA A 407 -24.25 17.46 18.52
CA ALA A 407 -24.65 16.70 17.32
C ALA A 407 -23.91 15.36 17.16
N ALA A 408 -23.01 14.98 18.08
CA ALA A 408 -22.28 13.71 17.99
C ALA A 408 -23.16 12.46 17.85
N PRO A 409 -24.28 12.31 18.61
CA PRO A 409 -25.07 11.08 18.56
C PRO A 409 -25.84 10.94 17.24
N SER A 410 -26.35 12.04 16.67
CA SER A 410 -26.99 12.05 15.35
C SER A 410 -25.98 11.83 14.23
N MET A 411 -24.81 12.47 14.30
CA MET A 411 -23.71 12.24 13.35
C MET A 411 -23.24 10.77 13.37
N LEU A 412 -23.01 10.20 14.56
CA LEU A 412 -22.63 8.79 14.70
C LEU A 412 -23.73 7.82 14.29
N ALA A 413 -25.01 8.13 14.58
CA ALA A 413 -26.13 7.31 14.14
C ALA A 413 -26.30 7.33 12.62
N LYS A 414 -26.15 8.49 11.97
CA LYS A 414 -26.27 8.62 10.50
C LYS A 414 -25.05 8.02 9.78
N ILE A 415 -23.84 8.16 10.33
CA ILE A 415 -22.66 7.42 9.88
C ILE A 415 -22.89 5.91 10.06
N GLN A 416 -23.42 5.44 11.18
CA GLN A 416 -23.70 4.00 11.37
C GLN A 416 -24.79 3.49 10.43
N GLN A 417 -25.79 4.32 10.10
CA GLN A 417 -26.82 4.01 9.12
C GLN A 417 -26.20 3.87 7.71
N GLU A 418 -25.55 4.91 7.18
CA GLU A 418 -24.92 4.83 5.85
C GLU A 418 -23.82 3.77 5.77
N VAL A 419 -23.08 3.55 6.86
CA VAL A 419 -22.12 2.43 6.94
C VAL A 419 -22.85 1.09 6.84
N SER A 420 -24.03 0.92 7.45
CA SER A 420 -24.81 -0.32 7.30
C SER A 420 -25.55 -0.45 5.95
N GLU A 421 -25.88 0.66 5.29
CA GLU A 421 -26.53 0.68 3.97
C GLU A 421 -25.52 0.45 2.82
N HIS A 422 -24.23 0.67 3.07
CA HIS A 422 -23.16 0.48 2.08
C HIS A 422 -22.01 -0.44 2.55
N ASP A 423 -22.15 -1.23 3.63
CA ASP A 423 -21.05 -2.08 4.14
C ASP A 423 -20.63 -3.13 3.10
N ASP A 424 -21.61 -3.70 2.41
CA ASP A 424 -21.43 -4.70 1.36
C ASP A 424 -20.88 -4.17 0.03
N LEU A 425 -20.77 -2.83 -0.16
CA LEU A 425 -20.19 -2.29 -1.40
C LEU A 425 -18.70 -2.66 -1.53
N PRO A 426 -18.25 -3.13 -2.70
CA PRO A 426 -16.85 -3.49 -2.93
C PRO A 426 -15.91 -2.28 -2.91
N SER A 427 -14.63 -2.55 -2.61
CA SER A 427 -13.55 -1.57 -2.48
C SER A 427 -12.16 -2.22 -2.67
N GLU A 428 -11.11 -1.41 -2.71
CA GLU A 428 -9.71 -1.84 -2.89
C GLU A 428 -9.20 -2.79 -1.78
N PHE A 429 -9.95 -2.92 -0.68
CA PHE A 429 -9.65 -3.85 0.43
C PHE A 429 -10.66 -4.99 0.59
N SER A 430 -11.78 -5.02 -0.15
CA SER A 430 -12.82 -6.04 0.05
C SER A 430 -12.61 -7.33 -0.75
N SER A 431 -11.75 -7.32 -1.77
CA SER A 431 -11.56 -8.46 -2.68
C SER A 431 -10.63 -9.54 -2.15
N ASP A 432 -9.96 -9.35 -1.00
CA ASP A 432 -8.73 -10.09 -0.72
C ASP A 432 -8.34 -10.17 0.77
N ASP A 433 -8.02 -11.37 1.26
CA ASP A 433 -7.49 -11.66 2.61
C ASP A 433 -5.99 -11.25 2.74
N ASP A 434 -5.67 -9.97 2.46
CA ASP A 434 -4.35 -9.38 2.69
C ASP A 434 -4.38 -8.36 3.86
N PRO A 435 -4.25 -8.81 5.12
CA PRO A 435 -4.19 -7.92 6.28
C PRO A 435 -2.87 -7.15 6.38
N ALA A 436 -1.89 -7.36 5.48
CA ALA A 436 -0.63 -6.65 5.47
C ALA A 436 -0.67 -5.39 4.58
N VAL A 437 -1.48 -5.37 3.52
CA VAL A 437 -1.73 -4.19 2.66
C VAL A 437 -2.12 -2.95 3.47
N GLY A 438 -3.07 -3.07 4.41
CA GLY A 438 -3.48 -1.95 5.26
C GLY A 438 -2.35 -1.42 6.17
N LEU A 439 -1.36 -2.26 6.48
CA LEU A 439 -0.16 -1.88 7.23
C LEU A 439 0.85 -1.15 6.35
N GLY A 440 0.91 -1.48 5.05
CA GLY A 440 1.65 -0.72 4.05
C GLY A 440 1.09 0.69 3.85
N VAL A 441 -0.24 0.84 3.79
CA VAL A 441 -0.91 2.15 3.76
C VAL A 441 -0.58 2.97 5.01
N LEU A 442 -0.75 2.39 6.21
CA LEU A 442 -0.38 3.03 7.47
C LEU A 442 1.09 3.42 7.53
N PHE A 443 2.00 2.56 7.05
CA PHE A 443 3.42 2.83 7.09
C PHE A 443 3.81 3.94 6.10
N ALA A 444 3.37 3.87 4.84
CA ALA A 444 3.63 4.88 3.83
C ALA A 444 3.18 6.26 4.30
N LEU A 445 1.93 6.39 4.80
CA LEU A 445 1.43 7.64 5.37
C LEU A 445 2.25 8.13 6.58
N SER A 446 2.74 7.23 7.43
CA SER A 446 3.63 7.59 8.55
C SER A 446 5.04 8.04 8.11
N SER A 447 5.50 7.56 6.95
CA SER A 447 6.79 7.88 6.34
C SER A 447 6.73 9.21 5.59
N LEU A 448 5.70 9.42 4.77
CA LEU A 448 5.46 10.69 4.03
C LEU A 448 5.40 11.88 4.99
N LYS A 449 4.63 11.75 6.09
CA LYS A 449 4.58 12.71 7.20
C LYS A 449 5.95 13.04 7.82
N ARG A 450 6.92 12.12 7.73
CA ARG A 450 8.28 12.27 8.28
C ARG A 450 9.27 12.88 7.27
N HIS A 451 9.01 12.71 5.96
CA HIS A 451 9.92 13.12 4.90
C HIS A 451 9.46 14.37 4.12
N GLY A 452 8.22 14.85 4.33
CA GLY A 452 7.84 16.26 4.14
C GLY A 452 6.92 16.56 2.97
N THR A 453 6.72 15.63 2.04
CA THR A 453 5.82 15.77 0.89
C THR A 453 4.83 14.61 0.79
N LEU A 454 3.86 14.75 -0.11
CA LEU A 454 2.66 13.92 -0.22
C LEU A 454 2.44 13.47 -1.67
N PRO A 455 1.71 12.36 -1.89
CA PRO A 455 1.11 12.01 -3.19
C PRO A 455 0.44 13.24 -3.84
N PRO A 456 0.80 13.62 -5.09
CA PRO A 456 0.19 14.74 -5.82
C PRO A 456 -1.35 14.71 -5.89
N GLU A 457 -1.94 13.52 -5.81
CA GLU A 457 -3.39 13.20 -5.78
C GLU A 457 -4.11 13.73 -4.53
N LEU A 458 -3.36 14.06 -3.46
CA LEU A 458 -3.89 14.35 -2.13
C LEU A 458 -3.52 15.75 -1.62
N LYS A 459 -3.13 16.68 -2.52
CA LYS A 459 -2.70 18.05 -2.19
C LYS A 459 -3.78 19.08 -2.53
N PHE A 460 -4.35 19.76 -1.53
CA PHE A 460 -5.20 20.95 -1.69
C PHE A 460 -4.94 21.96 -0.54
N GLU A 461 -5.42 23.20 -0.65
CA GLU A 461 -5.34 24.22 0.42
C GLU A 461 -6.71 24.81 0.77
N ALA A 462 -6.82 25.47 1.94
CA ALA A 462 -8.05 26.09 2.43
C ALA A 462 -7.79 27.41 3.19
N PRO A 463 -8.82 28.28 3.39
CA PRO A 463 -8.71 29.54 4.13
C PRO A 463 -8.66 29.39 5.67
N LYS A 464 -9.09 30.43 6.40
CA LYS A 464 -8.89 30.66 7.84
C LYS A 464 -10.20 31.27 8.42
N LYS A 465 -10.47 31.46 9.74
CA LYS A 465 -9.63 31.66 10.93
C LYS A 465 -10.48 31.54 12.24
N GLU A 466 -9.83 31.56 13.41
CA GLU A 466 -10.36 31.91 14.76
C GLU A 466 -11.23 30.87 15.53
N LYS A 467 -11.36 31.05 16.87
CA LYS A 467 -10.98 29.99 17.83
C LYS A 467 -11.69 29.95 19.21
N ASP A 468 -11.64 28.75 19.83
CA ASP A 468 -11.72 28.38 21.29
C ASP A 468 -13.06 28.65 22.03
N GLU A 469 -13.45 28.02 23.15
CA GLU A 469 -13.05 26.85 24.01
C GLU A 469 -14.31 26.44 24.84
N ASP A 470 -14.51 25.34 25.60
CA ASP A 470 -13.83 24.08 25.98
C ASP A 470 -14.95 23.07 26.46
N GLY A 471 -14.63 21.83 26.89
CA GLY A 471 -15.43 21.13 27.92
C GLY A 471 -15.67 19.62 27.76
N THR A 472 -14.66 18.79 28.07
CA THR A 472 -14.71 17.29 28.18
C THR A 472 -15.68 16.72 29.26
N PRO A 473 -15.86 15.38 29.45
CA PRO A 473 -16.13 14.25 28.51
C PRO A 473 -17.13 13.19 29.11
N ALA A 474 -17.36 12.02 28.45
CA ALA A 474 -17.34 10.67 29.08
C ALA A 474 -17.69 9.49 28.11
N SER A 475 -17.20 8.28 28.42
CA SER A 475 -17.22 7.07 27.58
C SER A 475 -18.27 6.02 27.98
N LEU A 476 -18.54 5.05 27.09
CA LEU A 476 -18.86 3.65 27.44
C LEU A 476 -18.59 2.70 26.25
N ALA A 477 -18.22 1.44 26.53
CA ALA A 477 -17.76 0.46 25.54
C ALA A 477 -18.73 -0.74 25.34
N ARG A 478 -18.61 -1.46 24.22
CA ARG A 478 -19.41 -2.67 23.88
C ARG A 478 -18.56 -3.84 23.34
N PRO A 479 -19.05 -5.09 23.34
CA PRO A 479 -18.22 -6.30 23.39
C PRO A 479 -17.85 -6.93 22.02
N LYS A 480 -16.95 -7.92 22.06
CA LYS A 480 -16.39 -8.62 20.89
C LYS A 480 -17.16 -9.90 20.51
N LYS A 481 -17.11 -10.28 19.23
CA LYS A 481 -17.50 -11.61 18.72
C LYS A 481 -16.28 -12.56 18.67
N HIS A 482 -16.52 -13.88 18.61
CA HIS A 482 -15.47 -14.91 18.64
C HIS A 482 -14.98 -15.32 17.23
N TYR A 483 -13.71 -15.71 17.14
CA TYR A 483 -13.06 -16.31 15.96
C TYR A 483 -12.31 -17.59 16.37
N ARG A 484 -11.87 -18.40 15.38
CA ARG A 484 -10.98 -19.56 15.61
C ARG A 484 -9.76 -19.13 16.45
N LYS A 485 -9.43 -19.93 17.46
CA LYS A 485 -8.42 -19.57 18.47
C LYS A 485 -7.02 -19.60 17.86
N ARG A 486 -6.42 -18.42 17.69
CA ARG A 486 -5.02 -18.25 17.27
C ARG A 486 -4.07 -18.86 18.31
N PRO A 487 -2.89 -19.38 17.92
CA PRO A 487 -1.89 -19.90 18.86
C PRO A 487 -1.39 -18.77 19.77
N ILE A 488 -1.39 -19.01 21.08
CA ILE A 488 -1.05 -18.04 22.11
C ILE A 488 0.48 -17.98 22.24
N ILE A 489 1.07 -16.83 21.93
CA ILE A 489 2.53 -16.66 21.99
C ILE A 489 2.89 -15.83 23.22
N GLY A 490 3.69 -16.41 24.12
CA GLY A 490 4.25 -15.70 25.25
C GLY A 490 5.44 -14.83 24.82
N ILE A 491 5.37 -13.51 25.01
CA ILE A 491 6.46 -12.58 24.70
C ILE A 491 7.04 -12.03 26.00
N THR A 492 8.33 -12.26 26.25
CA THR A 492 9.01 -11.75 27.44
C THR A 492 9.44 -10.29 27.27
N LYS A 493 9.34 -9.50 28.35
CA LYS A 493 9.86 -8.13 28.42
C LYS A 493 10.16 -7.71 29.87
N PRO A 494 10.96 -6.66 30.13
CA PRO A 494 11.10 -6.12 31.48
C PRO A 494 9.79 -5.51 31.97
N ASP A 495 9.63 -5.41 33.29
CA ASP A 495 8.44 -4.83 33.91
C ASP A 495 8.21 -3.34 33.56
N LYS A 496 9.30 -2.61 33.27
CA LYS A 496 9.30 -1.19 32.85
C LYS A 496 10.22 -1.05 31.63
N GLY A 497 9.89 -0.13 30.72
CA GLY A 497 10.68 0.09 29.50
C GLY A 497 10.31 -0.84 28.35
N ASP A 498 11.17 -0.92 27.32
CA ASP A 498 11.05 -1.74 26.10
C ASP A 498 9.67 -1.76 25.44
N TYR A 499 8.94 -0.64 25.49
CA TYR A 499 7.60 -0.53 24.91
C TYR A 499 7.62 -0.67 23.38
N LEU A 500 8.65 -0.12 22.72
CA LEU A 500 8.77 -0.15 21.25
C LEU A 500 9.11 -1.56 20.72
N SER A 501 10.14 -2.23 21.25
CA SER A 501 10.47 -3.61 20.84
C SER A 501 9.33 -4.57 21.19
N TYR A 502 8.74 -4.47 22.38
CA TYR A 502 7.56 -5.28 22.72
C TYR A 502 6.37 -5.01 21.79
N ALA A 503 6.08 -3.75 21.42
CA ALA A 503 5.01 -3.44 20.47
C ALA A 503 5.29 -4.02 19.09
N ALA A 504 6.53 -3.89 18.59
CA ALA A 504 6.96 -4.46 17.31
C ALA A 504 6.90 -6.00 17.32
N MET A 505 7.33 -6.67 18.39
CA MET A 505 7.23 -8.13 18.55
C MET A 505 5.78 -8.60 18.65
N LYS A 506 4.95 -7.91 19.45
CA LYS A 506 3.51 -8.16 19.54
C LYS A 506 2.85 -8.07 18.16
N PHE A 507 3.18 -7.02 17.42
CA PHE A 507 2.68 -6.78 16.06
C PHE A 507 3.18 -7.85 15.06
N ALA A 508 4.46 -8.20 15.11
CA ALA A 508 5.05 -9.25 14.28
C ALA A 508 4.37 -10.61 14.47
N VAL A 509 4.12 -11.00 15.72
CA VAL A 509 3.38 -12.24 16.07
C VAL A 509 1.93 -12.18 15.61
N TRP A 510 1.24 -11.05 15.83
CA TRP A 510 -0.15 -10.87 15.40
C TRP A 510 -0.30 -10.93 13.87
N LEU A 511 0.65 -10.35 13.13
CA LEU A 511 0.76 -10.40 11.67
C LEU A 511 1.06 -11.81 11.17
N ALA A 512 1.88 -12.57 11.91
CA ALA A 512 2.15 -13.99 11.65
C ALA A 512 1.00 -14.93 12.05
N GLY A 513 -0.14 -14.40 12.53
CA GLY A 513 -1.35 -15.17 12.84
C GLY A 513 -1.53 -15.58 14.31
N GLY A 514 -0.60 -15.25 15.20
CA GLY A 514 -0.67 -15.59 16.63
C GLY A 514 -1.53 -14.63 17.47
N ASP A 515 -1.78 -15.01 18.73
CA ASP A 515 -2.29 -14.13 19.79
C ASP A 515 -1.19 -13.82 20.82
N PRO A 516 -0.57 -12.62 20.77
CA PRO A 516 0.60 -12.28 21.57
C PRO A 516 0.25 -11.83 23.01
N ILE A 517 0.63 -12.62 24.00
CA ILE A 517 0.48 -12.29 25.42
C ILE A 517 1.79 -11.82 26.06
N LYS A 518 1.67 -10.94 27.06
CA LYS A 518 2.81 -10.39 27.81
C LYS A 518 3.22 -11.32 28.96
N ILE A 519 4.52 -11.60 29.05
CA ILE A 519 5.19 -12.24 30.20
C ILE A 519 6.17 -11.23 30.81
N THR A 520 6.01 -10.90 32.09
CA THR A 520 6.98 -10.10 32.89
C THR A 520 7.07 -10.66 34.31
N SER A 521 8.08 -10.27 35.09
CA SER A 521 8.29 -10.80 36.44
C SER A 521 7.18 -10.42 37.44
N ARG A 522 6.50 -9.29 37.25
CA ARG A 522 5.23 -8.96 37.95
C ARG A 522 3.96 -9.56 37.34
N ALA A 523 4.07 -10.24 36.19
CA ALA A 523 2.95 -10.87 35.49
C ALA A 523 3.36 -12.24 34.93
N PRO A 524 3.72 -13.20 35.80
CA PRO A 524 4.02 -14.57 35.39
C PRO A 524 2.79 -15.23 34.75
N ARG A 525 3.05 -16.26 33.94
CA ARG A 525 2.03 -17.08 33.28
C ARG A 525 2.33 -18.55 33.55
N ASP A 526 1.33 -19.38 33.37
CA ASP A 526 1.47 -20.83 33.32
C ASP A 526 2.11 -21.22 31.97
N PRO A 527 3.19 -22.03 31.91
CA PRO A 527 3.73 -22.56 30.66
C PRO A 527 2.69 -23.31 29.81
N HIS A 528 1.71 -23.97 30.43
CA HIS A 528 0.60 -24.63 29.73
C HIS A 528 -0.39 -23.64 29.08
N SER A 529 -0.31 -22.33 29.40
CA SER A 529 -1.15 -21.28 28.81
C SER A 529 -0.60 -20.68 27.52
N ILE A 530 0.54 -21.18 26.99
CA ILE A 530 1.12 -20.75 25.71
C ILE A 530 1.43 -21.90 24.74
N ASP A 531 1.39 -21.55 23.46
CA ASP A 531 1.64 -22.42 22.32
C ASP A 531 3.07 -22.24 21.77
N GLY A 532 3.68 -21.06 21.97
CA GLY A 532 5.07 -20.76 21.64
C GLY A 532 5.65 -19.60 22.47
N LEU A 533 6.98 -19.53 22.61
CA LEU A 533 7.69 -18.58 23.47
C LEU A 533 8.67 -17.70 22.67
N LEU A 534 8.54 -16.38 22.80
CA LEU A 534 9.40 -15.38 22.18
C LEU A 534 10.19 -14.62 23.25
N PHE A 535 11.49 -14.88 23.34
CA PHE A 535 12.39 -14.10 24.22
C PHE A 535 12.76 -12.77 23.56
N GLY A 536 12.37 -11.67 24.21
CA GLY A 536 12.59 -10.32 23.69
C GLY A 536 14.03 -9.81 23.83
N GLY A 537 14.35 -8.76 23.07
CA GLY A 537 15.57 -7.96 23.28
C GLY A 537 15.57 -7.23 24.64
N GLY A 538 16.63 -6.48 24.95
CA GLY A 538 16.73 -5.66 26.17
C GLY A 538 18.17 -5.46 26.63
N SER A 539 18.36 -5.21 27.93
CA SER A 539 19.67 -5.03 28.58
C SER A 539 20.53 -6.31 28.62
N ASP A 540 21.85 -6.16 28.53
CA ASP A 540 22.82 -7.26 28.52
C ASP A 540 22.58 -8.27 29.66
N VAL A 541 22.84 -9.56 29.43
CA VAL A 541 22.65 -10.64 30.43
C VAL A 541 23.65 -10.49 31.59
N TYR A 542 23.22 -10.75 32.84
CA TYR A 542 24.09 -10.55 33.99
C TYR A 542 25.33 -11.47 33.99
N PRO A 543 26.58 -10.96 34.10
CA PRO A 543 27.77 -11.73 33.75
C PRO A 543 28.12 -12.92 34.64
N GLU A 544 27.61 -12.96 35.87
CA GLU A 544 27.73 -14.12 36.78
C GLU A 544 27.20 -15.41 36.12
N ARG A 545 26.16 -15.31 35.27
CA ARG A 545 25.55 -16.45 34.58
C ARG A 545 26.43 -17.10 33.52
N TYR A 546 27.46 -16.41 33.02
CA TYR A 546 28.38 -16.92 31.99
C TYR A 546 29.86 -16.73 32.33
N GLN A 547 30.19 -16.53 33.62
CA GLN A 547 31.55 -16.30 34.12
C GLN A 547 32.24 -15.04 33.55
N GLY A 548 31.44 -14.05 33.11
CA GLY A 548 31.93 -12.80 32.54
C GLY A 548 32.22 -11.69 33.56
N LYS A 549 32.71 -10.54 33.05
CA LYS A 549 32.99 -9.34 33.85
C LYS A 549 31.82 -8.35 33.83
N VAL A 550 31.54 -7.73 34.98
CA VAL A 550 30.49 -6.70 35.15
C VAL A 550 30.92 -5.38 34.49
N LYS A 551 30.04 -4.79 33.66
CA LYS A 551 30.23 -3.45 33.09
C LYS A 551 30.02 -2.37 34.16
N ALA A 552 31.00 -1.50 34.35
CA ALA A 552 30.87 -0.37 35.28
C ALA A 552 29.70 0.56 34.87
N GLY A 553 28.86 0.95 35.83
CA GLY A 553 27.71 1.83 35.59
C GLY A 553 26.51 1.23 34.87
N TYR A 554 26.57 -0.04 34.43
CA TYR A 554 25.49 -0.67 33.68
C TYR A 554 24.38 -1.22 34.60
N GLN A 555 23.12 -1.06 34.21
CA GLN A 555 21.96 -1.56 34.96
C GLN A 555 21.44 -2.88 34.37
N TYR A 556 21.64 -3.97 35.10
CA TYR A 556 21.23 -5.32 34.72
C TYR A 556 19.88 -5.70 35.33
N ASP A 557 19.01 -6.35 34.54
CA ASP A 557 17.69 -6.83 35.02
C ASP A 557 17.79 -8.30 35.47
N ARG A 558 18.41 -8.52 36.64
CA ARG A 558 18.59 -9.87 37.23
C ARG A 558 17.25 -10.60 37.43
N VAL A 559 16.17 -9.87 37.75
CA VAL A 559 14.84 -10.45 37.98
C VAL A 559 14.25 -10.98 36.66
N ARG A 560 14.51 -10.29 35.54
CA ARG A 560 14.20 -10.80 34.20
C ARG A 560 15.11 -11.97 33.81
N ASP A 561 16.40 -11.95 34.14
CA ASP A 561 17.30 -13.08 33.89
C ASP A 561 16.79 -14.36 34.59
N ASP A 562 16.36 -14.26 35.85
CA ASP A 562 15.83 -15.37 36.64
C ASP A 562 14.48 -15.87 36.09
N MET A 563 13.59 -14.95 35.70
CA MET A 563 12.33 -15.28 35.03
C MET A 563 12.57 -16.03 33.73
N GLU A 564 13.44 -15.54 32.86
CA GLU A 564 13.65 -16.13 31.53
C GLU A 564 14.41 -17.46 31.59
N ALA A 565 15.30 -17.65 32.56
CA ALA A 565 15.90 -18.95 32.86
C ALA A 565 14.83 -20.01 33.20
N SER A 566 13.84 -19.64 34.02
CA SER A 566 12.71 -20.51 34.35
C SER A 566 11.86 -20.85 33.12
N TRP A 567 11.55 -19.84 32.28
CA TRP A 567 10.77 -20.02 31.06
C TRP A 567 11.46 -20.88 29.99
N ALA A 568 12.77 -20.72 29.82
CA ALA A 568 13.54 -21.52 28.85
C ALA A 568 13.61 -22.98 29.29
N LYS A 569 13.78 -23.22 30.60
CA LYS A 569 13.72 -24.56 31.18
C LYS A 569 12.34 -25.20 30.95
N ALA A 570 11.25 -24.49 31.28
CA ALA A 570 9.89 -24.98 31.05
C ALA A 570 9.59 -25.25 29.57
N ALA A 571 10.14 -24.44 28.65
CA ALA A 571 9.98 -24.65 27.22
C ALA A 571 10.69 -25.93 26.73
N LEU A 572 11.85 -26.29 27.28
CA LEU A 572 12.50 -27.58 27.04
C LEU A 572 11.70 -28.74 27.65
N GLU A 573 11.26 -28.63 28.90
CA GLU A 573 10.50 -29.67 29.61
C GLU A 573 9.12 -29.96 28.97
N HIS A 574 8.54 -28.99 28.25
CA HIS A 574 7.22 -29.12 27.61
C HIS A 574 7.25 -29.06 26.07
N ASN A 575 8.43 -29.12 25.43
CA ASN A 575 8.60 -29.02 23.97
C ASN A 575 7.91 -27.79 23.33
N ILE A 576 7.89 -26.65 24.03
CA ILE A 576 7.29 -25.40 23.53
C ILE A 576 8.28 -24.77 22.53
N PRO A 577 7.87 -24.47 21.29
CA PRO A 577 8.68 -23.74 20.31
C PRO A 577 9.24 -22.42 20.86
N VAL A 578 10.54 -22.20 20.69
CA VAL A 578 11.22 -20.98 21.16
C VAL A 578 11.90 -20.20 20.04
N LEU A 579 11.64 -18.90 19.99
CA LEU A 579 12.43 -17.92 19.22
C LEU A 579 13.09 -16.92 20.18
N GLY A 580 14.42 -16.80 20.13
CA GLY A 580 15.19 -15.85 20.93
C GLY A 580 15.73 -14.69 20.10
N VAL A 581 15.31 -13.46 20.39
CA VAL A 581 15.74 -12.26 19.65
C VAL A 581 16.74 -11.44 20.44
N CYS A 582 17.91 -11.18 19.84
CA CYS A 582 19.02 -10.43 20.41
C CYS A 582 19.43 -10.98 21.79
N ARG A 583 19.09 -10.30 22.88
CA ARG A 583 19.23 -10.76 24.27
C ARG A 583 18.59 -12.14 24.51
N GLY A 584 17.50 -12.46 23.82
CA GLY A 584 16.87 -13.79 23.88
C GLY A 584 17.77 -14.92 23.34
N MET A 585 18.51 -14.68 22.26
CA MET A 585 19.51 -15.64 21.76
C MET A 585 20.64 -15.83 22.77
N GLN A 586 21.10 -14.74 23.37
CA GLN A 586 22.18 -14.74 24.36
C GLN A 586 21.79 -15.51 25.62
N MET A 587 20.56 -15.32 26.11
CA MET A 587 20.02 -16.08 27.25
C MET A 587 19.95 -17.59 26.95
N LEU A 588 19.40 -17.98 25.78
CA LEU A 588 19.36 -19.39 25.36
C LEU A 588 20.76 -20.02 25.32
N ASN A 589 21.74 -19.32 24.76
CA ASN A 589 23.12 -19.78 24.69
C ASN A 589 23.75 -20.00 26.09
N VAL A 590 23.55 -19.05 27.00
CA VAL A 590 24.10 -19.08 28.37
C VAL A 590 23.47 -20.20 29.20
N LEU A 591 22.18 -20.47 29.04
CA LEU A 591 21.49 -21.53 29.77
C LEU A 591 21.97 -22.95 29.38
N GLN A 592 22.44 -23.13 28.15
CA GLN A 592 23.14 -24.34 27.70
C GLN A 592 24.65 -24.33 28.01
N GLY A 593 25.14 -23.41 28.86
CA GLY A 593 26.53 -23.33 29.30
C GLY A 593 27.48 -22.55 28.39
N GLY A 594 26.97 -21.86 27.37
CA GLY A 594 27.78 -21.03 26.48
C GLY A 594 28.18 -19.68 27.09
N THR A 595 29.16 -19.00 26.48
CA THR A 595 29.73 -17.74 26.99
C THR A 595 29.48 -16.56 26.06
N LEU A 596 29.45 -15.34 26.61
CA LEU A 596 29.20 -14.09 25.87
C LEU A 596 30.42 -13.16 25.93
N SER A 597 30.73 -12.51 24.81
CA SER A 597 31.64 -11.36 24.80
C SER A 597 30.91 -10.15 25.39
N PRO A 598 31.45 -9.47 26.41
CA PRO A 598 30.76 -8.34 27.04
C PRO A 598 30.60 -7.15 26.09
N ASP A 599 31.50 -6.96 25.13
CA ASP A 599 31.42 -5.95 24.09
C ASP A 599 31.91 -6.50 22.74
N LEU A 600 31.86 -5.66 21.71
CA LEU A 600 32.12 -6.02 20.31
C LEU A 600 33.49 -5.54 19.79
N SER A 601 34.33 -4.92 20.64
CA SER A 601 35.65 -4.39 20.22
C SER A 601 36.63 -5.48 19.79
N ALA A 602 36.39 -6.73 20.21
CA ALA A 602 37.13 -7.91 19.74
C ALA A 602 36.73 -8.38 18.32
N TYR A 603 35.75 -7.75 17.67
CA TYR A 603 35.19 -8.18 16.38
C TYR A 603 35.13 -7.06 15.32
N ASP A 604 35.10 -5.77 15.70
CA ASP A 604 35.14 -4.64 14.77
C ASP A 604 35.98 -3.47 15.32
N ASP A 605 36.80 -2.85 14.46
CA ASP A 605 37.37 -1.49 14.66
C ASP A 605 36.35 -0.36 14.35
N ILE A 606 35.06 -0.70 14.15
CA ILE A 606 34.04 0.21 13.62
C ILE A 606 33.39 1.02 14.74
N THR A 607 33.43 2.35 14.63
CA THR A 607 32.68 3.27 15.50
C THR A 607 31.17 3.11 15.31
N TYR A 608 30.54 2.31 16.18
CA TYR A 608 29.08 2.13 16.20
C TYR A 608 28.35 3.47 16.43
N PRO A 609 27.23 3.73 15.73
CA PRO A 609 26.40 4.89 16.01
C PRO A 609 25.88 4.88 17.45
N THR A 610 25.98 6.01 18.15
CA THR A 610 25.59 6.17 19.56
C THR A 610 24.07 6.26 19.76
N SER A 611 23.34 6.79 18.78
CA SER A 611 21.88 6.90 18.82
C SER A 611 21.18 5.58 18.50
N PHE A 612 20.27 5.15 19.37
CA PHE A 612 19.41 3.98 19.17
C PHE A 612 18.68 4.00 17.81
N LEU A 613 18.25 5.19 17.36
CA LEU A 613 17.61 5.36 16.06
C LEU A 613 18.55 5.00 14.89
N HIS A 614 19.81 5.43 14.95
CA HIS A 614 20.80 5.11 13.92
C HIS A 614 21.19 3.62 13.96
N ARG A 615 21.25 3.00 15.15
CA ARG A 615 21.51 1.56 15.28
C ARG A 615 20.39 0.68 14.71
N MET A 616 19.13 1.15 14.67
CA MET A 616 18.04 0.46 13.96
C MET A 616 18.19 0.49 12.43
N PHE A 617 18.76 1.57 11.87
CA PHE A 617 18.99 1.69 10.43
C PHE A 617 20.31 1.09 9.97
N PHE A 618 21.36 1.12 10.78
CA PHE A 618 22.68 0.57 10.48
C PHE A 618 22.62 -0.90 10.06
N ARG A 619 23.32 -1.23 8.97
CA ARG A 619 23.26 -2.53 8.28
C ARG A 619 24.55 -3.31 8.44
N LYS A 620 24.43 -4.63 8.61
CA LYS A 620 25.52 -5.60 8.43
C LYS A 620 25.09 -6.74 7.52
N THR A 621 26.03 -7.29 6.76
CA THR A 621 25.80 -8.49 5.93
C THR A 621 26.23 -9.74 6.69
N ILE A 622 25.35 -10.73 6.74
CA ILE A 622 25.58 -12.03 7.37
C ILE A 622 25.55 -13.14 6.32
N SER A 623 26.45 -14.12 6.45
CA SER A 623 26.36 -15.40 5.76
C SER A 623 25.44 -16.34 6.53
N ILE A 624 24.68 -17.15 5.80
CA ILE A 624 23.80 -18.18 6.38
C ILE A 624 24.43 -19.54 6.15
N GLU A 625 24.49 -20.35 7.21
CA GLU A 625 25.00 -21.72 7.15
C GLU A 625 24.05 -22.58 6.29
N PRO A 626 24.55 -23.32 5.28
CA PRO A 626 23.72 -24.20 4.45
C PRO A 626 22.95 -25.22 5.29
N ASN A 627 21.73 -25.57 4.85
CA ASN A 627 20.85 -26.51 5.54
C ASN A 627 20.44 -26.11 6.98
N SER A 628 20.67 -24.87 7.40
CA SER A 628 20.06 -24.29 8.61
C SER A 628 18.56 -24.01 8.42
N TRP A 629 17.84 -23.87 9.54
CA TRP A 629 16.49 -23.33 9.60
C TRP A 629 16.42 -21.92 9.00
N LEU A 630 17.44 -21.07 9.23
CA LEU A 630 17.47 -19.73 8.66
C LEU A 630 17.65 -19.77 7.14
N SER A 631 18.44 -20.71 6.61
CA SER A 631 18.57 -20.94 5.17
C SER A 631 17.22 -21.36 4.55
N ARG A 632 16.54 -22.36 5.14
CA ARG A 632 15.19 -22.78 4.72
C ARG A 632 14.14 -21.66 4.82
N THR A 633 14.17 -20.87 5.89
CA THR A 633 13.17 -19.81 6.17
C THR A 633 13.34 -18.60 5.27
N THR A 634 14.58 -18.27 4.88
CA THR A 634 14.87 -17.01 4.17
C THR A 634 15.11 -17.23 2.67
N GLY A 635 15.58 -18.41 2.26
CA GLY A 635 15.87 -18.76 0.86
C GLY A 635 17.13 -18.10 0.30
N ARG A 636 18.05 -17.63 1.16
CA ARG A 636 19.23 -16.85 0.76
C ARG A 636 20.52 -17.41 1.38
N LYS A 637 21.67 -17.09 0.76
CA LYS A 637 23.03 -17.38 1.28
C LYS A 637 23.60 -16.20 2.07
N LEU A 638 23.15 -14.97 1.76
CA LEU A 638 23.54 -13.73 2.41
C LEU A 638 22.28 -12.93 2.79
N LEU A 639 22.32 -12.21 3.91
CA LEU A 639 21.26 -11.27 4.35
C LEU A 639 21.84 -9.96 4.88
N SER A 640 21.12 -8.86 4.66
CA SER A 640 21.38 -7.58 5.32
C SER A 640 20.45 -7.40 6.52
N VAL A 641 21.02 -7.29 7.72
CA VAL A 641 20.30 -7.21 9.00
C VAL A 641 20.71 -5.96 9.80
N ASN A 642 19.98 -5.66 10.88
CA ASN A 642 20.25 -4.52 11.77
C ASN A 642 21.12 -4.92 12.98
N SER A 643 21.95 -3.99 13.48
CA SER A 643 22.90 -4.26 14.57
C SER A 643 22.69 -3.34 15.78
N ILE A 644 21.78 -3.74 16.66
CA ILE A 644 21.36 -2.96 17.85
C ILE A 644 21.99 -3.51 19.15
N HIS A 645 22.64 -4.67 19.12
CA HIS A 645 23.22 -5.32 20.30
C HIS A 645 24.52 -4.64 20.79
N THR A 646 24.91 -4.98 22.02
CA THR A 646 26.12 -4.50 22.74
C THR A 646 26.94 -5.63 23.36
N GLN A 647 26.49 -6.86 23.15
CA GLN A 647 27.00 -8.13 23.68
C GLN A 647 26.79 -9.15 22.54
N ALA A 648 27.59 -10.21 22.47
CA ALA A 648 27.47 -11.26 21.46
C ALA A 648 27.87 -12.63 22.02
N VAL A 649 27.48 -13.73 21.36
CA VAL A 649 27.94 -15.07 21.73
C VAL A 649 29.43 -15.23 21.38
N SER A 650 30.22 -15.70 22.35
CA SER A 650 31.65 -16.01 22.21
C SER A 650 31.86 -17.51 22.04
N GLN A 651 31.27 -18.32 22.91
CA GLN A 651 31.25 -19.79 22.80
C GLN A 651 29.82 -20.29 22.85
N LEU A 652 29.51 -21.28 22.00
CA LEU A 652 28.18 -21.88 21.93
C LEU A 652 27.91 -22.79 23.14
N GLY A 653 26.69 -22.74 23.63
CA GLY A 653 26.18 -23.71 24.60
C GLY A 653 25.93 -25.09 23.97
N SER A 654 25.84 -26.12 24.82
CA SER A 654 25.62 -27.51 24.40
C SER A 654 24.32 -27.67 23.58
N GLY A 655 24.39 -28.45 22.50
CA GLY A 655 23.26 -28.69 21.60
C GLY A 655 22.90 -27.53 20.66
N PHE A 656 23.62 -26.39 20.71
CA PHE A 656 23.49 -25.32 19.72
C PHE A 656 24.60 -25.36 18.68
N LYS A 657 24.23 -25.24 17.41
CA LYS A 657 25.13 -25.01 16.27
C LYS A 657 24.86 -23.62 15.66
N PRO A 658 25.82 -23.01 14.94
CA PRO A 658 25.58 -21.76 14.22
C PRO A 658 24.57 -21.98 13.09
N ALA A 659 23.78 -20.93 12.81
CA ALA A 659 22.91 -20.84 11.65
C ALA A 659 23.24 -19.62 10.77
N ALA A 660 23.89 -18.59 11.31
CA ALA A 660 24.44 -17.47 10.53
C ALA A 660 25.61 -16.76 11.24
N ARG A 661 26.49 -16.13 10.47
CA ARG A 661 27.70 -15.42 10.94
C ARG A 661 27.94 -14.13 10.16
N GLU A 662 28.66 -13.19 10.78
CA GLU A 662 29.32 -12.09 10.08
C GLU A 662 30.67 -12.53 9.47
N ILE A 663 31.25 -11.68 8.61
CA ILE A 663 32.57 -11.90 8.01
C ILE A 663 33.73 -11.92 9.03
N ASN A 664 33.58 -11.22 10.16
CA ASN A 664 34.48 -11.28 11.33
C ASN A 664 34.26 -12.53 12.21
N GLY A 665 33.37 -13.45 11.80
CA GLY A 665 33.05 -14.70 12.51
C GLY A 665 31.96 -14.60 13.57
N LEU A 666 31.52 -13.40 13.96
CA LEU A 666 30.52 -13.15 15.00
C LEU A 666 29.21 -13.87 14.70
N ILE A 667 28.68 -14.61 15.68
CA ILE A 667 27.50 -15.46 15.51
C ILE A 667 26.22 -14.61 15.52
N GLN A 668 25.47 -14.67 14.42
CA GLN A 668 24.26 -13.88 14.18
C GLN A 668 22.97 -14.71 14.25
N SER A 669 23.06 -16.04 14.20
CA SER A 669 21.96 -16.94 14.52
C SER A 669 22.49 -18.30 14.99
N ILE A 670 21.71 -18.96 15.86
CA ILE A 670 21.95 -20.30 16.39
C ILE A 670 20.67 -21.13 16.26
N GLU A 671 20.81 -22.44 16.10
CA GLU A 671 19.68 -23.38 16.16
C GLU A 671 20.04 -24.60 16.99
N HIS A 672 19.08 -25.10 17.77
CA HIS A 672 19.28 -26.30 18.58
C HIS A 672 19.18 -27.56 17.71
N GLU A 673 20.06 -28.53 17.92
CA GLU A 673 20.21 -29.68 17.02
C GLU A 673 19.09 -30.73 17.17
N THR A 674 18.46 -30.81 18.34
CA THR A 674 17.52 -31.89 18.70
C THR A 674 16.15 -31.42 19.22
N ALA A 675 15.91 -30.11 19.34
CA ALA A 675 14.63 -29.59 19.84
C ALA A 675 13.66 -29.32 18.68
N PRO A 676 12.34 -29.57 18.80
CA PRO A 676 11.39 -29.43 17.69
C PRO A 676 11.40 -28.06 17.02
N PHE A 677 11.53 -26.99 17.82
CA PHE A 677 11.86 -25.64 17.34
C PHE A 677 12.54 -24.87 18.47
N MET A 678 13.84 -24.61 18.36
CA MET A 678 14.53 -23.66 19.23
C MET A 678 15.60 -22.93 18.43
N VAL A 679 15.34 -21.65 18.16
CA VAL A 679 16.17 -20.80 17.29
C VAL A 679 16.49 -19.49 18.00
N GLY A 680 17.73 -19.03 17.88
CA GLY A 680 18.16 -17.71 18.30
C GLY A 680 18.68 -16.88 17.11
N ILE A 681 18.45 -15.57 17.17
CA ILE A 681 18.94 -14.58 16.19
C ILE A 681 19.45 -13.33 16.94
N GLN A 682 20.60 -12.80 16.55
CA GLN A 682 21.27 -11.69 17.24
C GLN A 682 20.79 -10.31 16.76
N PHE A 683 20.19 -10.26 15.56
CA PHE A 683 19.52 -9.11 14.96
C PHE A 683 18.03 -9.05 15.34
N HIS A 684 17.36 -7.94 15.00
CA HIS A 684 15.99 -7.61 15.41
C HIS A 684 15.02 -7.60 14.21
N PRO A 685 14.43 -8.75 13.82
CA PRO A 685 13.51 -8.82 12.69
C PRO A 685 12.18 -8.10 12.93
N GLU A 686 11.81 -7.79 14.19
CA GLU A 686 10.59 -7.04 14.51
C GLU A 686 10.64 -5.60 13.96
N PHE A 687 11.84 -5.06 13.75
CA PHE A 687 12.06 -3.77 13.07
C PHE A 687 12.32 -3.93 11.56
N LEU A 688 12.26 -5.17 11.04
CA LEU A 688 12.55 -5.50 9.63
C LEU A 688 11.35 -6.10 8.88
N LEU A 689 10.13 -6.02 9.43
CA LEU A 689 8.92 -6.65 8.87
C LEU A 689 8.56 -6.20 7.44
N TYR A 690 9.14 -5.09 6.95
CA TYR A 690 9.05 -4.68 5.55
C TYR A 690 9.84 -5.60 4.59
N LYS A 691 10.86 -6.31 5.07
CA LYS A 691 11.56 -7.36 4.31
C LYS A 691 10.86 -8.70 4.50
N GLY A 692 10.52 -9.36 3.40
CA GLY A 692 9.82 -10.66 3.41
C GLY A 692 10.51 -11.76 4.22
N PHE A 693 11.84 -11.76 4.33
CA PHE A 693 12.57 -12.74 5.16
C PHE A 693 12.26 -12.60 6.66
N ALA A 694 12.04 -11.39 7.16
CA ALA A 694 11.67 -11.15 8.55
C ALA A 694 10.22 -11.57 8.83
N ARG A 695 9.30 -11.34 7.87
CA ARG A 695 7.93 -11.87 7.93
C ARG A 695 7.94 -13.40 7.99
N ARG A 696 8.79 -14.07 7.19
CA ARG A 696 8.95 -15.53 7.21
C ARG A 696 9.51 -16.08 8.53
N ILE A 697 10.44 -15.36 9.20
CA ILE A 697 10.93 -15.74 10.53
C ILE A 697 9.79 -15.86 11.54
N PHE A 698 8.93 -14.85 11.65
CA PHE A 698 7.78 -14.91 12.58
C PHE A 698 6.71 -15.90 12.13
N ARG A 699 6.41 -15.99 10.82
CA ARG A 699 5.43 -16.94 10.28
C ARG A 699 5.83 -18.39 10.60
N ASN A 700 7.07 -18.77 10.32
CA ASN A 700 7.54 -20.13 10.55
C ASN A 700 7.55 -20.49 12.06
N PHE A 701 7.91 -19.53 12.94
CA PHE A 701 7.81 -19.70 14.39
C PHE A 701 6.35 -19.89 14.87
N VAL A 702 5.42 -19.06 14.40
CA VAL A 702 3.99 -19.16 14.78
C VAL A 702 3.33 -20.42 14.21
N MET A 703 3.75 -20.88 13.03
CA MET A 703 3.33 -22.19 12.49
C MET A 703 3.78 -23.33 13.40
N SER A 704 5.05 -23.38 13.80
CA SER A 704 5.54 -24.42 14.73
C SER A 704 4.84 -24.38 16.10
N ALA A 705 4.46 -23.19 16.58
CA ALA A 705 3.60 -23.05 17.77
C ALA A 705 2.20 -23.64 17.55
N ALA A 706 1.57 -23.39 16.40
CA ALA A 706 0.27 -23.98 16.04
C ALA A 706 0.33 -25.51 15.83
N ASP A 707 1.48 -26.04 15.41
CA ASP A 707 1.70 -27.48 15.28
C ASP A 707 1.86 -28.13 16.67
N CYS A 708 2.69 -27.55 17.54
CA CYS A 708 2.82 -27.96 18.94
C CYS A 708 1.48 -27.91 19.70
N ALA A 709 0.66 -26.88 19.46
CA ALA A 709 -0.66 -26.73 20.05
C ALA A 709 -1.64 -27.84 19.59
N ARG A 710 -1.59 -28.24 18.32
CA ARG A 710 -2.40 -29.35 17.78
C ARG A 710 -1.98 -30.68 18.39
N THR A 711 -0.69 -31.00 18.40
CA THR A 711 -0.19 -32.24 19.03
C THR A 711 -0.54 -32.33 20.52
N ARG A 712 -0.63 -31.18 21.24
CA ARG A 712 -1.08 -31.09 22.64
C ARG A 712 -2.61 -31.19 22.85
N LEU A 713 -3.40 -31.28 21.78
CA LEU A 713 -4.86 -31.51 21.84
C LEU A 713 -5.25 -32.91 21.30
N GLU A 714 -4.30 -33.61 20.69
CA GLU A 714 -4.44 -34.95 20.10
C GLU A 714 -3.87 -36.07 21.01
N ASN A 715 -3.22 -35.70 22.12
CA ASN A 715 -2.67 -36.58 23.16
C ASN A 715 -3.21 -36.18 24.54
#